data_AF-A0A1Y1UUG3-F1
#
_entry.id   AF-A0A1Y1UUG3-F1
#
_cell.length_a   1.000
_cell.length_b   1.000
_cell.length_c   1.000
_cell.angle_alpha   90.00
_cell.angle_beta   90.00
_cell.angle_gamma   90.00
#
_symmetry.space_group_name_H-M   'P 1'
#
loop_
_entity.id
_entity.type
_entity.pdbx_description
1 polymer ?
#
loop_
_entity_poly.entity_id
_entity_poly.type
_entity_poly.pdbx_seq_one_letter_code
_entity_poly.pdbx_strand_id
1 'polypeptide(L)'
;MPDTEPGEAPVAPADGAQLPASPRSPRPAGRGLPMPGGTDLPPGLPPGVFIAPPPPRPNLGSLLFMAAWFFFMNGGNNMPQSAYIGENGQIQMRQTELGLIQEQYVDYRSFVNGTGNWSEPAAPEVQPFALLPHEYRHPATHAFYDNITGFYRDARVHPINLLHPPSSSPPFFHNVVLPAVNTTGQWNETLVADLQGEWDFQAVNKWSMNLKERNLFLQNHTDWTWVKGSATLSATGDKEIEYDFWGLHFVPNGTYNLFGLPDGMRIDIRNIPRLFPEHANVTRHIILAELEKELRIQEQNMLLTDATPDENTLTKCPLMIHLTVPQIPFTTTPNAVKLYEDELHACTGIRWSLPRPPGYWEGRGMGGVAIADQCGWAFGIEGGKGIRLDDFWRKSINYASFASASQLIVLLLLVRQMEATRTPSTLTKVSVPTIVMMGIADSWIFSAHAVMGIVSDNRTSMPMLVPGFFCLCTAIVFVPRYAVLLHRIQAPERANTTAAGNAQRTNTAPVTGTTPTAGDAAQPSVETESAPLIERLRSALIENKGLRFAGGMLLLLIFFNVAFLPSMIPFLLFIMYSFWLPQIWRNARQGNTHAMDHRFVLGTSLGRLALPLYIFGCPDNVFFVQRTNWVWILVFWQCIQIIILHAQERFDPSFFLPKRFAPAESYNYHPLLPPSDPENPTMDTEKTCSICMEEVDTRPGPSGEVLLGMNPRRAYALAPCHHLFHTKCLSQWMAIKTICPLCKRSLPPL
;
A
#
# COMPACT_ATOMS: atom_id res chain seq x y z
N MET A 1 -49.81 56.18 -21.54
CA MET A 1 -50.17 57.58 -21.22
C MET A 1 -51.30 57.57 -20.22
N PRO A 2 -51.29 58.42 -19.18
CA PRO A 2 -50.27 59.43 -18.82
C PRO A 2 -49.62 59.09 -17.46
N ASP A 3 -48.36 59.43 -17.17
CA ASP A 3 -47.71 60.75 -17.10
C ASP A 3 -48.28 61.65 -16.00
N THR A 4 -47.44 62.02 -15.02
CA THR A 4 -47.19 63.38 -14.49
C THR A 4 -46.37 63.24 -13.17
N GLU A 5 -45.04 63.38 -13.15
CA GLU A 5 -44.18 64.60 -13.16
C GLU A 5 -44.18 65.42 -11.83
N PRO A 6 -43.17 66.28 -11.53
CA PRO A 6 -41.77 65.98 -11.17
C PRO A 6 -41.30 66.82 -9.95
N GLY A 7 -40.03 66.78 -9.54
CA GLY A 7 -39.49 67.77 -8.59
C GLY A 7 -38.11 67.51 -7.99
N GLU A 8 -37.12 68.19 -8.56
CA GLU A 8 -35.89 68.78 -7.96
C GLU A 8 -34.87 67.97 -7.13
N ALA A 9 -33.62 68.13 -7.56
CA ALA A 9 -32.35 67.70 -6.94
C ALA A 9 -31.73 68.86 -6.10
N PRO A 10 -30.49 68.75 -5.59
CA PRO A 10 -29.92 67.75 -4.68
C PRO A 10 -29.24 68.43 -3.44
N VAL A 11 -29.17 67.75 -2.28
CA VAL A 11 -28.24 68.11 -1.19
C VAL A 11 -27.68 66.82 -0.56
N ALA A 12 -26.37 66.81 -0.33
CA ALA A 12 -25.54 65.71 0.16
C ALA A 12 -25.99 65.11 1.51
N PRO A 13 -25.57 63.86 1.80
CA PRO A 13 -25.30 63.48 3.17
C PRO A 13 -23.93 62.84 3.41
N ALA A 14 -23.50 63.03 4.66
CA ALA A 14 -22.39 62.39 5.33
C ALA A 14 -22.75 60.99 5.85
N ASP A 15 -21.69 60.28 6.26
CA ASP A 15 -21.60 59.14 7.18
C ASP A 15 -22.20 57.79 6.79
N GLY A 16 -21.33 56.77 6.78
CA GLY A 16 -21.69 55.36 6.70
C GLY A 16 -20.47 54.45 6.55
N ALA A 17 -20.02 53.89 7.67
CA ALA A 17 -18.88 52.97 7.78
C ALA A 17 -19.04 51.66 6.98
N GLN A 18 -17.95 51.16 6.39
CA GLN A 18 -17.76 49.74 6.04
C GLN A 18 -16.27 49.39 5.81
N LEU A 19 -15.83 48.28 6.44
CA LEU A 19 -14.62 47.48 6.15
C LEU A 19 -15.12 46.06 5.79
N PRO A 20 -14.30 45.13 5.23
CA PRO A 20 -12.99 45.29 4.58
C PRO A 20 -12.87 44.51 3.25
N ALA A 21 -11.90 44.90 2.40
CA ALA A 21 -11.29 44.01 1.41
C ALA A 21 -9.83 44.42 1.15
N SER A 22 -8.91 43.44 1.25
CA SER A 22 -7.48 43.53 0.92
C SER A 22 -7.26 43.76 -0.59
N PRO A 23 -6.21 44.49 -1.00
CA PRO A 23 -5.01 43.81 -1.55
C PRO A 23 -3.70 44.62 -1.43
N ARG A 24 -2.51 43.98 -1.32
CA ARG A 24 -1.24 44.64 -1.71
C ARG A 24 -0.18 43.67 -2.26
N SER A 25 0.27 43.98 -3.46
CA SER A 25 1.54 43.61 -4.10
C SER A 25 2.69 44.56 -3.66
N PRO A 26 3.98 44.19 -3.84
CA PRO A 26 5.10 45.07 -3.51
C PRO A 26 5.75 45.75 -4.74
N ARG A 27 6.25 46.98 -4.53
CA ARG A 27 7.01 47.83 -5.47
C ARG A 27 8.55 47.66 -5.32
N PRO A 28 9.37 48.16 -6.26
CA PRO A 28 10.74 47.68 -6.54
C PRO A 28 11.90 48.50 -5.92
N ALA A 29 13.10 47.95 -6.13
CA ALA A 29 14.42 48.30 -5.59
C ALA A 29 15.02 49.65 -6.04
N GLY A 30 15.84 50.24 -5.16
CA GLY A 30 16.63 51.46 -5.37
C GLY A 30 18.14 51.20 -5.50
N ARG A 31 18.73 51.97 -6.41
CA ARG A 31 20.13 52.07 -6.88
C ARG A 31 21.21 52.19 -5.79
N GLY A 32 22.41 51.67 -6.12
CA GLY A 32 23.65 51.87 -5.37
C GLY A 32 24.48 53.08 -5.79
N LEU A 33 25.65 53.25 -5.13
CA LEU A 33 26.91 53.91 -5.53
C LEU A 33 27.90 53.92 -4.32
N PRO A 34 29.22 54.24 -4.47
CA PRO A 34 30.32 53.31 -4.20
C PRO A 34 31.28 53.71 -3.03
N MET A 35 32.18 52.80 -2.66
CA MET A 35 33.32 53.02 -1.74
C MET A 35 34.52 53.69 -2.46
N PRO A 36 35.38 54.43 -1.73
CA PRO A 36 36.74 53.87 -1.51
C PRO A 36 37.46 54.29 -0.20
N GLY A 37 38.28 53.37 0.32
CA GLY A 37 39.67 53.61 0.76
C GLY A 37 39.97 54.20 2.16
N GLY A 38 40.93 53.59 2.86
CA GLY A 38 41.81 54.29 3.83
C GLY A 38 41.77 53.77 5.27
N THR A 39 42.96 53.43 5.78
CA THR A 39 43.32 52.88 7.10
C THR A 39 43.12 53.85 8.26
N ASP A 40 42.73 53.33 9.45
CA ASP A 40 43.35 53.58 10.78
C ASP A 40 42.38 53.22 11.93
N LEU A 41 42.89 52.49 12.93
CA LEU A 41 42.17 52.04 14.14
C LEU A 41 42.16 53.12 15.24
N PRO A 42 41.16 53.10 16.16
CA PRO A 42 41.51 52.98 17.57
C PRO A 42 40.63 52.00 18.37
N PRO A 43 41.06 51.57 19.57
CA PRO A 43 40.64 50.33 20.20
C PRO A 43 39.51 50.48 21.21
N GLY A 44 38.73 49.40 21.38
CA GLY A 44 37.94 49.14 22.60
C GLY A 44 36.44 48.99 22.38
N LEU A 45 35.96 47.75 22.24
CA LEU A 45 34.63 47.28 22.65
C LEU A 45 34.62 45.74 22.75
N PRO A 46 33.94 45.15 23.76
CA PRO A 46 34.00 43.72 24.09
C PRO A 46 33.26 42.81 23.08
N PRO A 47 33.60 41.52 22.99
CA PRO A 47 33.10 40.63 21.95
C PRO A 47 31.69 40.13 22.24
N GLY A 48 30.73 40.51 21.40
CA GLY A 48 29.38 39.95 21.43
C GLY A 48 28.46 40.57 20.38
N VAL A 49 27.93 39.70 19.49
CA VAL A 49 26.84 39.94 18.53
C VAL A 49 27.23 40.57 17.18
N PHE A 50 27.88 39.78 16.33
CA PHE A 50 27.69 39.88 14.88
C PHE A 50 26.84 38.70 14.42
N ILE A 51 25.57 38.96 14.09
CA ILE A 51 24.71 38.01 13.38
C ILE A 51 25.13 38.09 11.90
N ALA A 52 25.81 37.06 11.41
CA ALA A 52 26.04 36.91 9.97
C ALA A 52 24.67 36.81 9.26
N PRO A 53 24.45 37.52 8.13
CA PRO A 53 23.23 37.34 7.36
C PRO A 53 23.15 35.88 6.89
N PRO A 54 21.96 35.25 6.91
CA PRO A 54 21.80 33.88 6.46
C PRO A 54 22.20 33.78 4.96
N PRO A 55 22.86 32.69 4.54
CA PRO A 55 23.17 32.50 3.13
C PRO A 55 21.88 32.48 2.31
N PRO A 56 21.91 32.96 1.05
CA PRO A 56 20.73 32.93 0.19
C PRO A 56 20.26 31.47 0.06
N ARG A 57 18.96 31.25 0.31
CA ARG A 57 18.35 29.94 0.09
C ARG A 57 18.52 29.58 -1.39
N PRO A 58 18.99 28.38 -1.74
CA PRO A 58 19.01 27.98 -3.14
C PRO A 58 17.57 27.88 -3.65
N ASN A 59 17.27 28.54 -4.76
CA ASN A 59 15.99 28.51 -5.49
C ASN A 59 15.67 27.12 -6.10
N LEU A 60 16.25 26.05 -5.56
CA LEU A 60 16.14 24.70 -6.07
C LEU A 60 14.67 24.24 -6.09
N GLY A 61 13.85 24.68 -5.12
CA GLY A 61 12.43 24.36 -5.08
C GLY A 61 11.61 25.01 -6.20
N SER A 62 11.90 26.27 -6.57
CA SER A 62 11.21 26.93 -7.69
C SER A 62 11.74 26.43 -9.03
N LEU A 63 13.02 26.06 -9.11
CA LEU A 63 13.63 25.52 -10.32
C LEU A 63 13.20 24.07 -10.57
N LEU A 64 13.05 23.24 -9.53
CA LEU A 64 12.43 21.91 -9.63
C LEU A 64 10.94 22.00 -9.97
N PHE A 65 10.22 22.95 -9.38
CA PHE A 65 8.82 23.17 -9.74
C PHE A 65 8.67 23.63 -11.19
N MET A 66 9.50 24.57 -11.66
CA MET A 66 9.47 25.02 -13.06
C MET A 66 9.98 23.94 -14.01
N ALA A 67 10.99 23.17 -13.64
CA ALA A 67 11.47 22.05 -14.44
C ALA A 67 10.44 20.92 -14.50
N ALA A 68 9.77 20.59 -13.40
CA ALA A 68 8.67 19.63 -13.38
C ALA A 68 7.47 20.16 -14.19
N TRP A 69 7.11 21.43 -14.03
CA TRP A 69 6.05 22.08 -14.79
C TRP A 69 6.33 22.05 -16.30
N PHE A 70 7.55 22.39 -16.73
CA PHE A 70 7.95 22.27 -18.13
C PHE A 70 8.11 20.81 -18.57
N PHE A 71 8.53 19.89 -17.71
CA PHE A 71 8.60 18.47 -18.06
C PHE A 71 7.20 17.87 -18.26
N PHE A 72 6.22 18.24 -17.43
CA PHE A 72 4.82 17.84 -17.56
C PHE A 72 4.09 18.57 -18.71
N MET A 73 4.45 19.82 -19.02
CA MET A 73 3.85 20.58 -20.13
C MET A 73 4.51 20.35 -21.50
N ASN A 74 5.73 19.80 -21.53
CA ASN A 74 6.49 19.55 -22.75
C ASN A 74 6.47 18.07 -23.17
N GLY A 75 5.66 17.24 -22.50
CA GLY A 75 5.31 15.91 -22.97
C GLY A 75 4.39 16.00 -24.19
N GLY A 76 4.96 16.16 -25.40
CA GLY A 76 4.27 15.80 -26.64
C GLY A 76 4.20 16.83 -27.77
N ASN A 77 4.96 17.92 -27.79
CA ASN A 77 4.94 18.88 -28.92
C ASN A 77 6.08 18.68 -29.93
N ASN A 78 6.44 17.44 -30.25
CA ASN A 78 7.06 17.18 -31.54
C ASN A 78 5.93 17.26 -32.58
N MET A 79 6.01 18.21 -33.52
CA MET A 79 5.11 18.26 -34.67
C MET A 79 5.07 16.86 -35.30
N PRO A 80 3.92 16.17 -35.36
CA PRO A 80 3.87 14.80 -35.84
C PRO A 80 4.41 14.73 -37.25
N GLN A 81 5.37 13.84 -37.50
CA GLN A 81 5.62 13.41 -38.88
C GLN A 81 4.32 12.78 -39.38
N SER A 82 3.77 13.29 -40.48
CA SER A 82 2.48 12.88 -41.05
C SER A 82 2.48 11.43 -41.55
N ALA A 83 3.65 10.80 -41.61
CA ALA A 83 3.80 9.42 -42.03
C ALA A 83 4.89 8.71 -41.23
N TYR A 84 4.68 7.43 -40.99
CA TYR A 84 5.68 6.51 -40.43
C TYR A 84 5.90 5.34 -41.39
N ILE A 85 7.07 4.73 -41.32
CA ILE A 85 7.39 3.53 -42.10
C ILE A 85 6.80 2.36 -41.32
N GLY A 86 5.76 1.72 -41.86
CA GLY A 86 5.16 0.53 -41.29
C GLY A 86 6.10 -0.68 -41.38
N GLU A 87 5.78 -1.77 -40.67
CA GLU A 87 6.56 -3.02 -40.62
C GLU A 87 6.84 -3.60 -42.02
N ASN A 88 5.94 -3.33 -42.97
CA ASN A 88 6.03 -3.73 -44.38
C ASN A 88 6.93 -2.82 -45.24
N GLY A 89 7.64 -1.85 -44.65
CA GLY A 89 8.46 -0.87 -45.35
C GLY A 89 7.69 0.19 -46.14
N GLN A 90 6.36 0.19 -46.06
CA GLN A 90 5.50 1.18 -46.72
C GLN A 90 5.30 2.41 -45.84
N ILE A 91 5.27 3.59 -46.47
CA ILE A 91 4.97 4.86 -45.82
C ILE A 91 3.46 4.91 -45.56
N GLN A 92 3.04 4.74 -44.31
CA GLN A 92 1.64 4.84 -43.91
C GLN A 92 1.38 6.24 -43.34
N MET A 93 0.29 6.88 -43.78
CA MET A 93 -0.13 8.16 -43.21
C MET A 93 -0.69 7.93 -41.81
N ARG A 94 -0.41 8.85 -40.87
CA ARG A 94 -1.06 8.83 -39.55
C ARG A 94 -2.57 9.01 -39.73
N GLN A 95 -3.34 7.99 -39.34
CA GLN A 95 -4.80 8.04 -39.26
C GLN A 95 -5.21 8.35 -37.82
N THR A 96 -6.16 9.27 -37.65
CA THR A 96 -6.73 9.55 -36.31
C THR A 96 -7.66 8.41 -35.91
N GLU A 97 -7.83 8.17 -34.62
CA GLU A 97 -8.79 7.16 -34.13
C GLU A 97 -10.19 7.41 -34.68
N LEU A 98 -10.61 8.68 -34.69
CA LEU A 98 -11.88 9.12 -35.26
C LEU A 98 -11.99 8.76 -36.74
N GLY A 99 -10.95 9.07 -37.53
CA GLY A 99 -10.94 8.78 -38.96
C GLY A 99 -11.07 7.28 -39.27
N LEU A 100 -10.42 6.43 -38.47
CA LEU A 100 -10.50 4.98 -38.63
C LEU A 100 -11.88 4.43 -38.25
N ILE A 101 -12.46 4.90 -37.13
CA ILE A 101 -13.82 4.49 -36.73
C ILE A 101 -14.86 4.97 -37.75
N GLN A 102 -14.68 6.17 -38.29
CA GLN A 102 -15.57 6.71 -39.32
C GLN A 102 -15.52 5.87 -40.60
N GLU A 103 -14.33 5.44 -41.04
CA GLU A 103 -14.16 4.52 -42.18
C GLU A 103 -14.86 3.18 -41.92
N GLN A 104 -14.59 2.56 -40.76
CA GLN A 104 -15.24 1.29 -40.36
C GLN A 104 -16.77 1.40 -40.36
N TYR A 105 -17.31 2.51 -39.84
CA TYR A 105 -18.74 2.76 -39.81
C TYR A 105 -19.35 2.92 -41.22
N VAL A 106 -18.72 3.72 -42.09
CA VAL A 106 -19.20 3.96 -43.46
C VAL A 106 -19.16 2.67 -44.28
N ASP A 107 -18.05 1.93 -44.19
CA ASP A 107 -17.89 0.63 -44.86
C ASP A 107 -18.98 -0.34 -44.42
N TYR A 108 -19.13 -0.50 -43.10
CA TYR A 108 -20.09 -1.46 -42.55
C TYR A 108 -21.54 -1.07 -42.84
N ARG A 109 -21.88 0.22 -42.74
CA ARG A 109 -23.21 0.74 -43.08
C ARG A 109 -23.53 0.53 -44.56
N SER A 110 -22.57 0.78 -45.44
CA SER A 110 -22.75 0.57 -46.88
C SER A 110 -22.93 -0.91 -47.22
N PHE A 111 -22.22 -1.81 -46.52
CA PHE A 111 -22.42 -3.26 -46.61
C PHE A 111 -23.82 -3.69 -46.15
N VAL A 112 -24.28 -3.23 -44.98
CA VAL A 112 -25.63 -3.55 -44.47
C VAL A 112 -26.72 -3.07 -45.42
N ASN A 113 -26.50 -1.93 -46.10
CA ASN A 113 -27.41 -1.40 -47.12
C ASN A 113 -27.24 -2.02 -48.52
N GLY A 114 -26.26 -2.91 -48.72
CA GLY A 114 -25.99 -3.57 -50.00
C GLY A 114 -25.31 -2.71 -51.07
N THR A 115 -24.76 -1.54 -50.70
CA THR A 115 -24.13 -0.58 -51.62
C THR A 115 -22.60 -0.50 -51.46
N GLY A 116 -22.02 -1.29 -50.56
CA GLY A 116 -20.61 -1.22 -50.16
C GLY A 116 -19.69 -2.22 -50.87
N ASN A 117 -18.40 -1.89 -50.92
CA ASN A 117 -17.34 -2.78 -51.40
C ASN A 117 -16.78 -3.72 -50.31
N TRP A 118 -17.07 -3.45 -49.03
CA TRP A 118 -16.61 -4.28 -47.91
C TRP A 118 -17.44 -5.57 -47.82
N SER A 119 -16.76 -6.71 -47.63
CA SER A 119 -17.38 -8.02 -47.47
C SER A 119 -17.14 -8.57 -46.06
N GLU A 120 -18.17 -9.20 -45.49
CA GLU A 120 -18.05 -9.85 -44.19
C GLU A 120 -17.06 -11.03 -44.24
N PRO A 121 -16.16 -11.17 -43.24
CA PRO A 121 -15.28 -12.32 -43.13
C PRO A 121 -16.06 -13.63 -43.08
N ALA A 122 -15.51 -14.68 -43.71
CA ALA A 122 -16.13 -16.00 -43.69
C ALA A 122 -16.32 -16.52 -42.25
N ALA A 123 -17.37 -17.32 -42.06
CA ALA A 123 -17.57 -18.03 -40.81
C ALA A 123 -16.36 -18.96 -40.56
N PRO A 124 -15.92 -19.10 -39.30
CA PRO A 124 -14.77 -19.95 -38.99
C PRO A 124 -15.06 -21.41 -39.35
N GLU A 125 -14.04 -22.13 -39.80
CA GLU A 125 -14.15 -23.56 -40.16
C GLU A 125 -14.68 -24.40 -38.99
N VAL A 126 -14.24 -24.06 -37.78
CA VAL A 126 -14.65 -24.70 -36.53
C VAL A 126 -15.26 -23.64 -35.62
N GLN A 127 -16.56 -23.75 -35.38
CA GLN A 127 -17.22 -22.90 -34.41
C GLN A 127 -16.93 -23.40 -32.99
N PRO A 128 -16.61 -22.51 -32.03
CA PRO A 128 -16.34 -22.92 -30.66
C PRO A 128 -17.48 -23.71 -30.01
N PHE A 129 -18.74 -23.40 -30.32
CA PHE A 129 -19.91 -24.15 -29.85
C PHE A 129 -19.90 -25.63 -30.28
N ALA A 130 -19.34 -25.96 -31.44
CA ALA A 130 -19.29 -27.34 -31.93
C ALA A 130 -18.41 -28.25 -31.04
N LEU A 131 -17.37 -27.68 -30.43
CA LEU A 131 -16.45 -28.37 -29.53
C LEU A 131 -16.92 -28.40 -28.07
N LEU A 132 -18.06 -27.78 -27.76
CA LEU A 132 -18.58 -27.72 -26.39
C LEU A 132 -19.09 -29.11 -25.95
N PRO A 133 -18.65 -29.63 -24.79
CA PRO A 133 -19.15 -30.89 -24.25
C PRO A 133 -20.67 -30.83 -23.97
N HIS A 134 -21.36 -31.98 -24.07
CA HIS A 134 -22.81 -32.06 -23.81
C HIS A 134 -23.17 -31.60 -22.38
N GLU A 135 -22.23 -31.69 -21.44
CA GLU A 135 -22.43 -31.26 -20.05
C GLU A 135 -22.69 -29.76 -19.89
N TYR A 136 -22.15 -28.95 -20.80
CA TYR A 136 -22.28 -27.50 -20.84
C TYR A 136 -23.31 -27.02 -21.88
N ARG A 137 -23.96 -27.96 -22.59
CA ARG A 137 -25.08 -27.68 -23.47
C ARG A 137 -26.37 -27.71 -22.66
N HIS A 138 -26.85 -26.52 -22.30
CA HIS A 138 -28.09 -26.37 -21.55
C HIS A 138 -29.29 -26.18 -22.50
N PRO A 139 -30.39 -26.93 -22.35
CA PRO A 139 -31.58 -26.75 -23.18
C PRO A 139 -32.25 -25.39 -22.89
N ALA A 140 -32.97 -24.78 -23.85
CA ALA A 140 -33.64 -23.49 -23.63
C ALA A 140 -34.94 -23.58 -22.77
N THR A 141 -35.08 -24.61 -21.93
CA THR A 141 -36.31 -24.86 -21.15
C THR A 141 -36.42 -24.04 -19.86
N HIS A 142 -35.28 -23.52 -19.36
CA HIS A 142 -35.20 -22.74 -18.12
C HIS A 142 -34.48 -21.42 -18.33
N ALA A 143 -34.75 -20.46 -17.44
CA ALA A 143 -34.12 -19.16 -17.48
C ALA A 143 -32.64 -19.23 -17.07
N PHE A 144 -31.85 -18.36 -17.69
CA PHE A 144 -30.43 -18.18 -17.43
C PHE A 144 -30.20 -16.91 -16.60
N TYR A 145 -28.95 -16.67 -16.20
CA TYR A 145 -28.58 -15.42 -15.53
C TYR A 145 -28.40 -14.31 -16.58
N ASP A 146 -29.10 -13.19 -16.39
CA ASP A 146 -29.14 -12.11 -17.38
C ASP A 146 -27.92 -11.17 -17.32
N ASN A 147 -27.23 -11.12 -16.16
CA ASN A 147 -26.09 -10.24 -15.94
C ASN A 147 -25.03 -10.86 -15.01
N ILE A 148 -23.89 -11.26 -15.57
CA ILE A 148 -22.75 -11.82 -14.83
C ILE A 148 -21.58 -10.82 -14.68
N THR A 149 -21.83 -9.53 -14.90
CA THR A 149 -20.81 -8.46 -14.77
C THR A 149 -20.02 -8.61 -13.48
N GLY A 150 -18.69 -8.73 -13.60
CA GLY A 150 -17.81 -8.97 -12.47
C GLY A 150 -16.51 -9.66 -12.86
N PHE A 151 -15.97 -10.40 -11.88
CA PHE A 151 -14.67 -11.04 -11.94
C PHE A 151 -14.83 -12.56 -11.95
N TYR A 152 -14.19 -13.23 -12.88
CA TYR A 152 -14.11 -14.69 -12.95
C TYR A 152 -12.67 -15.14 -12.82
N ARG A 153 -12.34 -15.93 -11.79
CA ARG A 153 -10.96 -16.29 -11.45
C ARG A 153 -10.79 -17.79 -11.32
N ASP A 154 -9.55 -18.25 -11.49
CA ASP A 154 -9.11 -19.62 -11.23
C ASP A 154 -9.86 -20.69 -12.04
N ALA A 155 -10.23 -20.38 -13.28
CA ALA A 155 -10.78 -21.37 -14.21
C ALA A 155 -9.66 -22.25 -14.76
N ARG A 156 -9.92 -23.55 -14.90
CA ARG A 156 -8.95 -24.52 -15.43
C ARG A 156 -9.04 -24.52 -16.95
N VAL A 157 -7.88 -24.57 -17.58
CA VAL A 157 -7.76 -24.60 -19.04
C VAL A 157 -7.23 -25.95 -19.50
N HIS A 158 -7.88 -26.49 -20.53
CA HIS A 158 -7.49 -27.72 -21.21
C HIS A 158 -7.08 -27.40 -22.66
N PRO A 159 -5.79 -27.13 -22.92
CA PRO A 159 -5.31 -26.83 -24.26
C PRO A 159 -5.28 -28.09 -25.14
N ILE A 160 -5.68 -27.93 -26.41
CA ILE A 160 -5.61 -28.95 -27.47
C ILE A 160 -5.04 -28.32 -28.73
N ASN A 161 -4.13 -29.05 -29.37
CA ASN A 161 -3.65 -28.74 -30.70
C ASN A 161 -4.62 -29.34 -31.75
N LEU A 162 -5.27 -28.49 -32.54
CA LEU A 162 -6.20 -28.89 -33.61
C LEU A 162 -5.49 -29.31 -34.91
N LEU A 163 -4.19 -29.02 -35.04
CA LEU A 163 -3.36 -29.45 -36.18
C LEU A 163 -3.00 -30.93 -36.07
N HIS A 164 -2.73 -31.36 -34.84
CA HIS A 164 -2.40 -32.73 -34.49
C HIS A 164 -3.29 -33.18 -33.34
N PRO A 165 -4.59 -33.43 -33.60
CA PRO A 165 -5.51 -33.84 -32.56
C PRO A 165 -5.04 -35.16 -31.92
N PRO A 166 -5.03 -35.28 -30.58
CA PRO A 166 -4.61 -36.50 -29.91
C PRO A 166 -5.56 -37.66 -30.21
N SER A 167 -5.03 -38.89 -30.27
CA SER A 167 -5.81 -40.10 -30.56
C SER A 167 -6.82 -40.46 -29.46
N SER A 168 -6.60 -39.98 -28.24
CA SER A 168 -7.54 -40.07 -27.11
C SER A 168 -8.06 -38.69 -26.73
N SER A 169 -9.38 -38.54 -26.62
CA SER A 169 -9.99 -37.29 -26.16
C SER A 169 -9.57 -36.99 -24.71
N PRO A 170 -9.00 -35.81 -24.41
CA PRO A 170 -8.70 -35.42 -23.04
C PRO A 170 -9.99 -35.26 -22.22
N PRO A 171 -9.89 -35.23 -20.87
CA PRO A 171 -11.05 -35.36 -19.97
C PRO A 171 -12.19 -34.36 -20.24
N PHE A 172 -11.86 -33.10 -20.53
CA PHE A 172 -12.86 -32.07 -20.83
C PHE A 172 -13.59 -32.34 -22.16
N PHE A 173 -12.87 -32.80 -23.19
CA PHE A 173 -13.41 -33.01 -24.54
C PHE A 173 -13.91 -34.45 -24.75
N HIS A 174 -14.28 -35.14 -23.65
CA HIS A 174 -14.81 -36.49 -23.72
C HIS A 174 -16.09 -36.53 -24.58
N ASN A 175 -16.17 -37.47 -25.52
CA ASN A 175 -17.26 -37.60 -26.51
C ASN A 175 -17.42 -36.44 -27.50
N VAL A 176 -16.40 -35.58 -27.67
CA VAL A 176 -16.38 -34.53 -28.69
C VAL A 176 -15.50 -34.97 -29.85
N VAL A 177 -16.00 -34.85 -31.09
CA VAL A 177 -15.22 -35.13 -32.30
C VAL A 177 -14.32 -33.92 -32.58
N LEU A 178 -13.01 -34.11 -32.46
CA LEU A 178 -12.02 -33.05 -32.74
C LEU A 178 -11.71 -33.03 -34.24
N PRO A 179 -11.98 -31.91 -34.95
CA PRO A 179 -11.65 -31.78 -36.37
C PRO A 179 -10.13 -31.60 -36.56
N ALA A 180 -9.58 -32.25 -37.58
CA ALA A 180 -8.20 -32.03 -38.01
C ALA A 180 -8.15 -30.91 -39.05
N VAL A 181 -7.81 -29.69 -38.59
CA VAL A 181 -7.86 -28.45 -39.39
C VAL A 181 -6.84 -28.47 -40.55
N ASN A 182 -5.77 -29.25 -40.44
CA ASN A 182 -4.75 -29.39 -41.49
C ASN A 182 -5.31 -29.94 -42.83
N THR A 183 -6.45 -30.63 -42.82
CA THR A 183 -6.98 -31.34 -44.00
C THR A 183 -7.84 -30.49 -44.94
N THR A 184 -8.16 -29.24 -44.59
CA THR A 184 -9.09 -28.39 -45.36
C THR A 184 -8.45 -27.68 -46.56
N GLY A 185 -7.13 -27.75 -46.72
CA GLY A 185 -6.39 -27.15 -47.84
C GLY A 185 -6.31 -25.61 -47.83
N GLN A 186 -6.90 -24.96 -46.82
CA GLN A 186 -6.85 -23.51 -46.59
C GLN A 186 -5.81 -23.13 -45.53
N TRP A 187 -5.10 -24.10 -44.98
CA TRP A 187 -4.12 -23.91 -43.91
C TRP A 187 -2.78 -23.40 -44.45
N ASN A 188 -2.32 -22.25 -43.95
CA ASN A 188 -1.02 -21.68 -44.31
C ASN A 188 -0.04 -21.73 -43.14
N GLU A 189 0.91 -22.68 -43.17
CA GLU A 189 1.85 -22.93 -42.07
C GLU A 189 2.73 -21.72 -41.72
N THR A 190 3.11 -20.90 -42.71
CA THR A 190 3.98 -19.73 -42.47
C THR A 190 3.24 -18.62 -41.73
N LEU A 191 1.98 -18.38 -42.11
CA LEU A 191 1.11 -17.41 -41.42
C LEU A 191 0.85 -17.83 -39.97
N VAL A 192 0.68 -19.13 -39.73
CA VAL A 192 0.44 -19.67 -38.39
C VAL A 192 1.65 -19.46 -37.49
N ALA A 193 2.85 -19.75 -37.99
CA ALA A 193 4.08 -19.54 -37.24
C ALA A 193 4.27 -18.05 -36.88
N ASP A 194 3.91 -17.15 -37.80
CA ASP A 194 3.96 -15.69 -37.57
C ASP A 194 2.92 -15.24 -36.53
N LEU A 195 1.69 -15.74 -36.60
CA LEU A 195 0.63 -15.39 -35.65
C LEU A 195 0.85 -15.98 -34.25
N GLN A 196 1.35 -17.21 -34.14
CA GLN A 196 1.62 -17.86 -32.86
C GLN A 196 2.72 -17.13 -32.07
N GLY A 197 3.68 -16.52 -32.76
CA GLY A 197 4.77 -15.77 -32.12
C GLY A 197 5.59 -16.64 -31.16
N GLU A 198 6.00 -16.04 -30.04
CA GLU A 198 6.83 -16.69 -29.00
C GLU A 198 5.99 -17.33 -27.88
N TRP A 199 4.66 -17.27 -27.97
CA TRP A 199 3.76 -17.73 -26.92
C TRP A 199 3.52 -19.26 -26.96
N ASP A 200 3.74 -19.93 -25.84
CA ASP A 200 3.48 -21.35 -25.70
C ASP A 200 2.04 -21.63 -25.24
N PHE A 201 1.16 -21.90 -26.21
CA PHE A 201 -0.24 -22.23 -25.97
C PHE A 201 -0.44 -23.57 -25.23
N GLN A 202 0.53 -24.48 -25.26
CA GLN A 202 0.42 -25.78 -24.58
C GLN A 202 0.61 -25.63 -23.06
N ALA A 203 1.43 -24.67 -22.63
CA ALA A 203 1.73 -24.43 -21.23
C ALA A 203 0.60 -23.73 -20.45
N VAL A 204 -0.45 -23.27 -21.14
CA VAL A 204 -1.60 -22.57 -20.56
C VAL A 204 -2.41 -23.50 -19.65
N ASN A 205 -2.58 -23.11 -18.39
CA ASN A 205 -3.29 -23.93 -17.40
C ASN A 205 -4.41 -23.19 -16.66
N LYS A 206 -4.39 -21.86 -16.67
CA LYS A 206 -5.30 -21.02 -15.89
C LYS A 206 -5.89 -19.90 -16.74
N TRP A 207 -7.19 -19.70 -16.60
CA TRP A 207 -7.93 -18.62 -17.20
C TRP A 207 -8.59 -17.76 -16.14
N SER A 208 -8.43 -16.45 -16.26
CA SER A 208 -9.15 -15.47 -15.47
C SER A 208 -9.71 -14.39 -16.40
N MET A 209 -10.88 -13.84 -16.10
CA MET A 209 -11.47 -12.79 -16.93
C MET A 209 -12.28 -11.79 -16.13
N ASN A 210 -12.33 -10.58 -16.65
CA ASN A 210 -13.17 -9.48 -16.21
C ASN A 210 -14.23 -9.30 -17.28
N LEU A 211 -15.51 -9.33 -16.91
CA LEU A 211 -16.61 -9.22 -17.86
C LEU A 211 -17.54 -8.09 -17.44
N LYS A 212 -17.92 -7.26 -18.40
CA LYS A 212 -18.88 -6.17 -18.23
C LYS A 212 -19.98 -6.30 -19.26
N GLU A 213 -21.19 -6.50 -18.76
CA GLU A 213 -22.40 -6.53 -19.57
C GLU A 213 -23.10 -5.18 -19.55
N ARG A 214 -23.74 -4.87 -20.67
CA ARG A 214 -24.54 -3.66 -20.84
C ARG A 214 -25.74 -3.98 -21.72
N ASN A 215 -26.91 -3.55 -21.28
CA ASN A 215 -28.10 -3.62 -22.11
C ASN A 215 -27.92 -2.76 -23.38
N LEU A 216 -28.46 -3.25 -24.49
CA LEU A 216 -28.45 -2.53 -25.76
C LEU A 216 -29.38 -1.31 -25.70
N PHE A 217 -29.03 -0.25 -26.43
CA PHE A 217 -29.89 0.95 -26.52
C PHE A 217 -31.13 0.71 -27.40
N LEU A 218 -31.10 -0.30 -28.26
CA LEU A 218 -32.25 -0.67 -29.10
C LEU A 218 -33.27 -1.43 -28.27
N GLN A 219 -34.37 -0.76 -27.90
CA GLN A 219 -35.50 -1.35 -27.17
C GLN A 219 -36.14 -2.56 -27.89
N ASN A 220 -35.85 -2.75 -29.18
CA ASN A 220 -36.42 -3.82 -30.00
C ASN A 220 -35.70 -5.19 -29.85
N HIS A 221 -34.55 -5.24 -29.17
CA HIS A 221 -33.75 -6.47 -29.01
C HIS A 221 -33.34 -6.69 -27.55
N THR A 222 -34.34 -6.95 -26.68
CA THR A 222 -34.13 -7.21 -25.25
C THR A 222 -33.42 -8.53 -24.95
N ASP A 223 -33.40 -9.45 -25.92
CA ASP A 223 -32.82 -10.79 -25.77
C ASP A 223 -31.29 -10.79 -25.86
N TRP A 224 -30.69 -9.63 -26.15
CA TRP A 224 -29.26 -9.47 -26.42
C TRP A 224 -28.65 -8.44 -25.49
N THR A 225 -27.51 -8.78 -24.90
CA THR A 225 -26.69 -7.82 -24.14
C THR A 225 -25.31 -7.68 -24.78
N TRP A 226 -24.77 -6.48 -24.69
CA TRP A 226 -23.42 -6.15 -25.15
C TRP A 226 -22.41 -6.53 -24.08
N VAL A 227 -21.34 -7.22 -24.47
CA VAL A 227 -20.31 -7.71 -23.56
C VAL A 227 -18.96 -7.15 -23.96
N LYS A 228 -18.26 -6.57 -22.98
CA LYS A 228 -16.86 -6.16 -23.11
C LYS A 228 -16.08 -6.69 -21.91
N GLY A 229 -14.86 -7.16 -22.13
CA GLY A 229 -14.04 -7.68 -21.04
C GLY A 229 -12.59 -7.87 -21.43
N SER A 230 -11.81 -8.31 -20.46
CA SER A 230 -10.43 -8.75 -20.65
C SER A 230 -10.22 -10.11 -20.00
N ALA A 231 -9.39 -10.96 -20.59
CA ALA A 231 -9.03 -12.28 -20.11
C ALA A 231 -7.52 -12.38 -19.95
N THR A 232 -7.07 -12.92 -18.82
CA THR A 232 -5.67 -13.23 -18.58
C THR A 232 -5.46 -14.74 -18.65
N LEU A 233 -4.57 -15.15 -19.55
CA LEU A 233 -4.11 -16.51 -19.75
C LEU A 233 -2.79 -16.67 -19.02
N SER A 234 -2.74 -17.52 -17.99
CA SER A 234 -1.49 -17.82 -17.29
C SER A 234 -0.93 -19.16 -17.76
N ALA A 235 0.34 -19.14 -18.16
CA ALA A 235 1.10 -20.32 -18.56
C ALA A 235 1.98 -20.84 -17.42
N THR A 236 2.42 -22.08 -17.56
CA THR A 236 3.32 -22.74 -16.62
C THR A 236 4.68 -22.02 -16.62
N GLY A 237 5.06 -21.40 -15.50
CA GLY A 237 6.29 -20.59 -15.39
C GLY A 237 6.07 -19.09 -15.19
N ASP A 238 4.92 -18.69 -14.65
CA ASP A 238 4.54 -17.29 -14.31
C ASP A 238 4.56 -16.31 -15.50
N LYS A 239 4.45 -16.82 -16.73
CA LYS A 239 4.18 -15.99 -17.91
C LYS A 239 2.68 -15.80 -18.05
N GLU A 240 2.25 -14.55 -18.20
CA GLU A 240 0.84 -14.20 -18.39
C GLU A 240 0.69 -13.32 -19.65
N ILE A 241 -0.41 -13.52 -20.36
CA ILE A 241 -0.83 -12.66 -21.48
C ILE A 241 -2.27 -12.23 -21.28
N GLU A 242 -2.56 -10.95 -21.56
CA GLU A 242 -3.91 -10.38 -21.49
C GLU A 242 -4.51 -10.31 -22.90
N TYR A 243 -5.81 -10.60 -22.99
CA TYR A 243 -6.62 -10.54 -24.20
C TYR A 243 -7.84 -9.68 -23.92
N ASP A 244 -8.06 -8.66 -24.73
CA ASP A 244 -9.31 -7.92 -24.73
C ASP A 244 -10.32 -8.64 -25.63
N PHE A 245 -11.59 -8.66 -25.22
CA PHE A 245 -12.64 -9.30 -26.00
C PHE A 245 -13.96 -8.54 -25.95
N TRP A 246 -14.65 -8.56 -27.08
CA TRP A 246 -15.92 -7.87 -27.31
C TRP A 246 -16.89 -8.87 -27.92
N GLY A 247 -18.17 -8.77 -27.57
CA GLY A 247 -19.13 -9.75 -28.06
C GLY A 247 -20.55 -9.53 -27.59
N LEU A 248 -21.36 -10.56 -27.78
CA LEU A 248 -22.77 -10.54 -27.46
C LEU A 248 -23.13 -11.74 -26.57
N HIS A 249 -24.01 -11.47 -25.62
CA HIS A 249 -24.67 -12.50 -24.83
C HIS A 249 -26.11 -12.64 -25.29
N PHE A 250 -26.48 -13.87 -25.66
CA PHE A 250 -27.83 -14.24 -26.01
C PHE A 250 -28.52 -14.83 -24.78
N VAL A 251 -29.35 -13.98 -24.14
CA VAL A 251 -29.97 -14.24 -22.84
C VAL A 251 -30.84 -15.51 -22.84
N PRO A 252 -31.68 -15.80 -23.87
CA PRO A 252 -32.54 -16.98 -23.85
C PRO A 252 -31.80 -18.32 -23.79
N ASN A 253 -30.58 -18.41 -24.34
CA ASN A 253 -29.77 -19.63 -24.27
C ASN A 253 -28.65 -19.55 -23.22
N GLY A 254 -28.44 -18.39 -22.57
CA GLY A 254 -27.33 -18.17 -21.64
C GLY A 254 -25.94 -18.31 -22.27
N THR A 255 -25.83 -18.00 -23.57
CA THR A 255 -24.59 -18.20 -24.36
C THR A 255 -23.91 -16.89 -24.68
N TYR A 256 -22.60 -16.83 -24.46
CA TYR A 256 -21.75 -15.69 -24.76
C TYR A 256 -20.84 -16.08 -25.92
N ASN A 257 -20.87 -15.30 -27.01
CA ASN A 257 -19.86 -15.41 -28.07
C ASN A 257 -19.06 -14.12 -28.10
N LEU A 258 -17.75 -14.26 -27.92
CA LEU A 258 -16.82 -13.17 -27.76
C LEU A 258 -15.69 -13.33 -28.78
N PHE A 259 -15.28 -12.22 -29.37
CA PHE A 259 -14.12 -12.13 -30.24
C PHE A 259 -13.06 -11.29 -29.54
N GLY A 260 -11.85 -11.83 -29.40
CA GLY A 260 -10.77 -11.17 -28.68
C GLY A 260 -9.43 -11.21 -29.39
N LEU A 261 -8.60 -10.24 -29.06
CA LEU A 261 -7.22 -10.10 -29.49
C LEU A 261 -6.34 -9.79 -28.27
N PRO A 262 -5.04 -10.11 -28.32
CA PRO A 262 -4.11 -9.78 -27.26
C PRO A 262 -4.05 -8.26 -27.01
N ASP A 263 -3.82 -7.90 -25.75
CA ASP A 263 -3.69 -6.51 -25.31
C ASP A 263 -2.61 -5.78 -26.11
N GLY A 264 -2.89 -4.53 -26.49
CA GLY A 264 -2.06 -3.75 -27.42
C GLY A 264 -2.41 -3.88 -28.91
N MET A 265 -3.40 -4.73 -29.27
CA MET A 265 -3.95 -4.78 -30.64
C MET A 265 -5.41 -4.36 -30.69
N ARG A 266 -5.82 -3.72 -31.79
CA ARG A 266 -7.19 -3.22 -31.94
C ARG A 266 -8.18 -4.29 -32.40
N ILE A 267 -9.27 -4.43 -31.66
CA ILE A 267 -10.36 -5.35 -32.00
C ILE A 267 -11.29 -4.73 -33.04
N ASP A 268 -11.46 -5.43 -34.18
CA ASP A 268 -12.49 -5.11 -35.16
C ASP A 268 -13.80 -5.83 -34.82
N ILE A 269 -14.80 -5.05 -34.39
CA ILE A 269 -16.11 -5.55 -33.95
C ILE A 269 -16.96 -6.09 -35.10
N ARG A 270 -16.59 -5.78 -36.34
CA ARG A 270 -17.24 -6.31 -37.55
C ARG A 270 -17.03 -7.83 -37.68
N ASN A 271 -16.11 -8.42 -36.92
CA ASN A 271 -15.87 -9.86 -36.85
C ASN A 271 -16.82 -10.62 -35.92
N ILE A 272 -17.65 -9.94 -35.12
CA ILE A 272 -18.55 -10.59 -34.14
C ILE A 272 -19.73 -11.34 -34.82
N PRO A 273 -20.40 -10.80 -35.87
CA PRO A 273 -21.55 -11.46 -36.49
C PRO A 273 -21.27 -12.86 -37.03
N ARG A 274 -20.02 -13.15 -37.46
CA ARG A 274 -19.60 -14.48 -37.94
C ARG A 274 -19.68 -15.58 -36.87
N LEU A 275 -19.75 -15.21 -35.59
CA LEU A 275 -19.94 -16.13 -34.46
C LEU A 275 -21.42 -16.55 -34.29
N PHE A 276 -22.35 -15.90 -34.98
CA PHE A 276 -23.79 -16.12 -34.89
C PHE A 276 -24.42 -16.37 -36.27
N PRO A 277 -24.15 -17.52 -36.91
CA PRO A 277 -24.69 -17.81 -38.24
C PRO A 277 -26.22 -17.81 -38.29
N GLU A 278 -26.88 -18.30 -37.24
CA GLU A 278 -28.35 -18.40 -37.16
C GLU A 278 -29.04 -17.03 -37.00
N HIS A 279 -28.35 -16.06 -36.42
CA HIS A 279 -28.89 -14.73 -36.10
C HIS A 279 -28.12 -13.59 -36.79
N ALA A 280 -27.43 -13.89 -37.89
CA ALA A 280 -26.54 -12.95 -38.59
C ALA A 280 -27.21 -11.61 -38.94
N ASN A 281 -28.48 -11.62 -39.32
CA ASN A 281 -29.19 -10.37 -39.65
C ASN A 281 -29.38 -9.47 -38.42
N VAL A 282 -29.73 -10.03 -37.26
CA VAL A 282 -29.94 -9.25 -36.03
C VAL A 282 -28.61 -8.71 -35.51
N THR A 283 -27.58 -9.57 -35.47
CA THR A 283 -26.25 -9.18 -34.99
C THR A 283 -25.63 -8.09 -35.86
N ARG A 284 -25.84 -8.11 -37.19
CA ARG A 284 -25.39 -7.02 -38.08
C ARG A 284 -25.98 -5.66 -37.70
N HIS A 285 -27.27 -5.59 -37.38
CA HIS A 285 -27.90 -4.33 -36.96
C HIS A 285 -27.40 -3.86 -35.60
N ILE A 286 -27.12 -4.79 -34.67
CA ILE A 286 -26.55 -4.46 -33.36
C ILE A 286 -25.14 -3.87 -33.51
N ILE A 287 -24.28 -4.47 -34.34
CA ILE A 287 -22.92 -3.98 -34.58
C ILE A 287 -22.92 -2.61 -35.25
N LEU A 288 -23.83 -2.36 -36.19
CA LEU A 288 -23.98 -1.05 -36.82
C LEU A 288 -24.31 0.03 -35.78
N ALA A 289 -25.21 -0.26 -34.84
CA ALA A 289 -25.57 0.66 -33.78
C ALA A 289 -24.44 0.89 -32.77
N GLU A 290 -23.62 -0.12 -32.47
CA GLU A 290 -22.46 0.05 -31.59
C GLU A 290 -21.35 0.85 -32.28
N LEU A 291 -21.09 0.64 -33.57
CA LEU A 291 -20.17 1.47 -34.36
C LEU A 291 -20.60 2.94 -34.38
N GLU A 292 -21.90 3.20 -34.59
CA GLU A 292 -22.46 4.55 -34.55
C GLU A 292 -22.31 5.18 -33.16
N LYS A 293 -22.42 4.37 -32.10
CA LYS A 293 -22.21 4.83 -30.72
C LYS A 293 -20.74 5.19 -30.47
N GLU A 294 -19.82 4.32 -30.82
CA GLU A 294 -18.37 4.55 -30.67
C GLU A 294 -17.94 5.79 -31.46
N LEU A 295 -18.46 5.98 -32.68
CA LEU A 295 -18.24 7.18 -33.48
C LEU A 295 -18.68 8.45 -32.73
N ARG A 296 -19.92 8.47 -32.21
CA ARG A 296 -20.44 9.62 -31.45
C ARG A 296 -19.64 9.93 -30.19
N ILE A 297 -19.14 8.91 -29.49
CA ILE A 297 -18.29 9.08 -28.31
C ILE A 297 -16.98 9.77 -28.72
N GLN A 298 -16.37 9.32 -29.81
CA GLN A 298 -15.11 9.87 -30.29
C GLN A 298 -15.26 11.26 -30.91
N GLU A 299 -16.39 11.56 -31.55
CA GLU A 299 -16.72 12.93 -32.02
C GLU A 299 -16.87 13.92 -30.85
N GLN A 300 -17.39 13.46 -29.71
CA GLN A 300 -17.53 14.29 -28.50
C GLN A 300 -16.20 14.50 -27.76
N ASN A 301 -15.22 13.61 -27.98
CA ASN A 301 -13.87 13.78 -27.46
C ASN A 301 -13.15 14.87 -28.26
N MET A 302 -12.95 16.06 -27.67
CA MET A 302 -12.27 17.19 -28.32
C MET A 302 -10.75 16.96 -28.58
N LEU A 303 -10.21 15.80 -28.22
CA LEU A 303 -8.82 15.42 -28.44
C LEU A 303 -8.76 14.41 -29.59
N LEU A 304 -8.18 14.83 -30.71
CA LEU A 304 -7.87 13.95 -31.84
C LEU A 304 -6.64 13.12 -31.48
N THR A 305 -6.87 11.94 -30.89
CA THR A 305 -5.82 10.96 -30.63
C THR A 305 -5.42 10.28 -31.94
N ASP A 306 -4.12 10.17 -32.17
CA ASP A 306 -3.59 9.37 -33.27
C ASP A 306 -3.85 7.88 -32.98
N ALA A 307 -4.24 7.11 -34.00
CA ALA A 307 -4.37 5.67 -33.84
C ALA A 307 -3.01 5.07 -33.49
N THR A 308 -2.92 4.36 -32.36
CA THR A 308 -1.73 3.63 -31.98
C THR A 308 -1.54 2.46 -32.96
N PRO A 309 -0.33 2.28 -33.54
CA PRO A 309 -0.05 1.06 -34.28
C PRO A 309 -0.14 -0.14 -33.35
N ASP A 310 -0.48 -1.31 -33.89
CA ASP A 310 -0.49 -2.55 -33.12
C ASP A 310 0.90 -2.79 -32.52
N GLU A 311 0.94 -3.04 -31.21
CA GLU A 311 2.20 -3.30 -30.52
C GLU A 311 2.71 -4.72 -30.81
N ASN A 312 4.02 -4.92 -30.73
CA ASN A 312 4.61 -6.26 -30.83
C ASN A 312 4.31 -7.06 -29.56
N THR A 313 3.21 -7.79 -29.60
CA THR A 313 2.77 -8.73 -28.56
C THR A 313 3.45 -10.08 -28.71
N LEU A 314 3.36 -10.93 -27.68
CA LEU A 314 3.94 -12.29 -27.70
C LEU A 314 3.29 -13.21 -28.75
N THR A 315 2.04 -12.93 -29.12
CA THR A 315 1.27 -13.64 -30.16
C THR A 315 0.27 -12.67 -30.77
N LYS A 316 -0.05 -12.85 -32.05
CA LYS A 316 -1.07 -12.08 -32.79
C LYS A 316 -2.35 -12.90 -33.04
N CYS A 317 -2.50 -14.07 -32.40
CA CYS A 317 -3.62 -14.98 -32.63
C CYS A 317 -4.96 -14.43 -32.12
N PRO A 318 -5.99 -14.33 -32.98
CA PRO A 318 -7.35 -14.03 -32.54
C PRO A 318 -7.99 -15.18 -31.75
N LEU A 319 -8.71 -14.85 -30.67
CA LEU A 319 -9.49 -15.80 -29.88
C LEU A 319 -10.99 -15.64 -30.18
N MET A 320 -11.63 -16.74 -30.54
CA MET A 320 -13.08 -16.88 -30.60
C MET A 320 -13.54 -17.67 -29.39
N ILE A 321 -14.29 -17.04 -28.49
CA ILE A 321 -14.63 -17.60 -27.18
C ILE A 321 -16.14 -17.82 -27.14
N HIS A 322 -16.56 -19.05 -26.85
CA HIS A 322 -17.94 -19.40 -26.55
C HIS A 322 -18.05 -19.85 -25.10
N LEU A 323 -18.80 -19.11 -24.28
CA LEU A 323 -19.08 -19.44 -22.89
C LEU A 323 -20.56 -19.74 -22.71
N THR A 324 -20.87 -20.68 -21.83
CA THR A 324 -22.23 -21.07 -21.47
C THR A 324 -22.40 -20.96 -19.97
N VAL A 325 -23.40 -20.18 -19.55
CA VAL A 325 -23.76 -20.01 -18.15
C VAL A 325 -24.76 -21.10 -17.75
N PRO A 326 -24.65 -21.69 -16.54
CA PRO A 326 -25.61 -22.67 -16.09
C PRO A 326 -27.00 -22.05 -15.90
N GLN A 327 -28.03 -22.86 -16.11
CA GLN A 327 -29.42 -22.49 -15.82
C GLN A 327 -29.63 -22.17 -14.35
N ILE A 328 -30.60 -21.31 -14.06
CA ILE A 328 -31.05 -21.05 -12.69
C ILE A 328 -31.63 -22.37 -12.12
N PRO A 329 -31.18 -22.83 -10.94
CA PRO A 329 -31.70 -24.06 -10.34
C PRO A 329 -33.21 -24.03 -10.12
N PHE A 330 -33.88 -25.18 -10.31
CA PHE A 330 -35.33 -25.34 -10.16
C PHE A 330 -35.90 -24.88 -8.81
N THR A 331 -35.06 -24.81 -7.78
CA THR A 331 -35.43 -24.34 -6.44
C THR A 331 -35.70 -22.83 -6.39
N THR A 332 -35.24 -22.07 -7.38
CA THR A 332 -35.26 -20.61 -7.37
C THR A 332 -35.99 -20.09 -8.61
N THR A 333 -36.97 -19.22 -8.40
CA THR A 333 -37.68 -18.59 -9.51
C THR A 333 -36.87 -17.43 -10.10
N PRO A 334 -36.93 -17.17 -11.42
CA PRO A 334 -36.21 -16.05 -12.05
C PRO A 334 -36.61 -14.70 -11.45
N ASN A 335 -37.89 -14.55 -11.10
CA ASN A 335 -38.40 -13.34 -10.43
C ASN A 335 -37.76 -13.11 -9.05
N ALA A 336 -37.41 -14.18 -8.32
CA ALA A 336 -36.73 -14.05 -7.04
C ALA A 336 -35.27 -13.59 -7.21
N VAL A 337 -34.59 -14.06 -8.27
CA VAL A 337 -33.24 -13.60 -8.63
C VAL A 337 -33.27 -12.11 -8.98
N LYS A 338 -34.21 -11.70 -9.83
CA LYS A 338 -34.39 -10.30 -10.21
C LYS A 338 -34.73 -9.39 -9.03
N LEU A 339 -35.65 -9.82 -8.15
CA LEU A 339 -35.96 -9.08 -6.92
C LEU A 339 -34.73 -8.89 -6.03
N TYR A 340 -33.89 -9.91 -5.92
CA TYR A 340 -32.64 -9.83 -5.17
C TYR A 340 -31.61 -8.89 -5.83
N GLU A 341 -31.56 -8.83 -7.15
CA GLU A 341 -30.71 -7.92 -7.94
C GLU A 341 -31.18 -6.46 -7.86
N ASP A 342 -32.49 -6.23 -7.95
CA ASP A 342 -33.08 -4.90 -7.79
C ASP A 342 -32.77 -4.33 -6.39
N GLU A 343 -32.87 -5.17 -5.34
CA GLU A 343 -32.53 -4.80 -3.96
C GLU A 343 -31.01 -4.60 -3.75
N LEU A 344 -30.17 -5.27 -4.55
CA LEU A 344 -28.72 -5.05 -4.60
C LEU A 344 -28.38 -3.66 -5.15
N HIS A 345 -29.05 -3.26 -6.22
CA HIS A 345 -28.82 -1.96 -6.87
C HIS A 345 -29.43 -0.80 -6.06
N ALA A 346 -30.65 -0.99 -5.56
CA ALA A 346 -31.43 -0.03 -4.78
C ALA A 346 -31.88 -0.68 -3.45
N CYS A 347 -31.08 -0.47 -2.39
CA CYS A 347 -31.34 -1.09 -1.10
C CYS A 347 -32.58 -0.49 -0.41
N THR A 348 -33.66 -1.27 -0.29
CA THR A 348 -34.86 -0.90 0.49
C THR A 348 -34.84 -1.45 1.92
N GLY A 349 -33.92 -2.39 2.21
CA GLY A 349 -33.69 -2.96 3.54
C GLY A 349 -34.28 -4.37 3.73
N ILE A 350 -35.00 -4.89 2.73
CA ILE A 350 -35.62 -6.23 2.79
C ILE A 350 -34.63 -7.36 2.48
N ARG A 351 -33.39 -7.06 2.07
CA ARG A 351 -32.43 -8.10 1.68
C ARG A 351 -32.21 -9.19 2.72
N TRP A 352 -32.21 -8.87 4.02
CA TRP A 352 -31.94 -9.87 5.06
C TRP A 352 -33.01 -10.98 5.10
N SER A 353 -34.23 -10.70 4.65
CA SER A 353 -35.30 -11.71 4.53
C SER A 353 -35.32 -12.43 3.18
N LEU A 354 -34.56 -11.96 2.17
CA LEU A 354 -34.47 -12.61 0.87
C LEU A 354 -33.42 -13.74 0.91
N PRO A 355 -33.76 -14.96 0.47
CA PRO A 355 -32.77 -16.01 0.32
C PRO A 355 -31.75 -15.59 -0.75
N ARG A 356 -30.47 -15.78 -0.46
CA ARG A 356 -29.40 -15.51 -1.44
C ARG A 356 -29.55 -16.51 -2.61
N PRO A 357 -29.68 -16.04 -3.86
CA PRO A 357 -29.71 -16.94 -5.01
C PRO A 357 -28.34 -17.61 -5.20
N PRO A 358 -28.30 -18.85 -5.71
CA PRO A 358 -27.05 -19.52 -6.03
C PRO A 358 -26.24 -18.70 -7.04
N GLY A 359 -24.91 -18.77 -6.93
CA GLY A 359 -24.02 -18.15 -7.90
C GLY A 359 -23.98 -18.92 -9.21
N TYR A 360 -23.78 -18.24 -10.34
CA TYR A 360 -23.61 -18.88 -11.65
C TYR A 360 -22.35 -19.77 -11.74
N TRP A 361 -21.44 -19.67 -10.76
CA TRP A 361 -20.23 -20.48 -10.66
C TRP A 361 -20.37 -21.67 -9.70
N GLU A 362 -21.52 -21.81 -9.02
CA GLU A 362 -21.77 -22.93 -8.11
C GLU A 362 -22.15 -24.21 -8.90
N GLY A 363 -21.87 -25.38 -8.33
CA GLY A 363 -22.06 -26.66 -9.02
C GLY A 363 -20.97 -26.92 -10.06
N ARG A 364 -21.35 -27.12 -11.33
CA ARG A 364 -20.40 -27.29 -12.45
C ARG A 364 -19.84 -25.95 -12.97
N GLY A 365 -20.43 -24.84 -12.55
CA GLY A 365 -20.04 -23.49 -12.93
C GLY A 365 -20.23 -23.20 -14.42
N MET A 366 -19.64 -22.09 -14.86
CA MET A 366 -19.59 -21.72 -16.27
C MET A 366 -18.57 -22.59 -16.99
N GLY A 367 -18.94 -23.08 -18.17
CA GLY A 367 -18.04 -23.78 -19.08
C GLY A 367 -17.93 -23.05 -20.40
N GLY A 368 -16.89 -23.33 -21.16
CA GLY A 368 -16.73 -22.74 -22.48
C GLY A 368 -15.60 -23.33 -23.28
N VAL A 369 -15.53 -22.94 -24.55
CA VAL A 369 -14.43 -23.27 -25.45
C VAL A 369 -13.93 -21.97 -26.09
N ALA A 370 -12.63 -21.76 -26.03
CA ALA A 370 -11.96 -20.71 -26.79
C ALA A 370 -11.13 -21.34 -27.90
N ILE A 371 -11.23 -20.83 -29.12
CA ILE A 371 -10.43 -21.27 -30.27
C ILE A 371 -9.53 -20.12 -30.69
N ALA A 372 -8.23 -20.40 -30.80
CA ALA A 372 -7.28 -19.51 -31.47
C ALA A 372 -7.45 -19.67 -32.98
N ASP A 373 -8.30 -18.80 -33.55
CA ASP A 373 -8.59 -18.76 -34.97
C ASP A 373 -7.28 -18.51 -35.75
N GLN A 374 -7.10 -19.21 -36.86
CA GLN A 374 -5.87 -19.20 -37.69
C GLN A 374 -4.58 -19.69 -37.00
N CYS A 375 -4.62 -20.06 -35.72
CA CYS A 375 -3.44 -20.55 -34.98
C CYS A 375 -3.53 -22.03 -34.58
N GLY A 376 -4.70 -22.66 -34.72
CA GLY A 376 -4.82 -24.12 -34.64
C GLY A 376 -4.82 -24.66 -33.22
N TRP A 377 -5.17 -23.83 -32.24
CA TRP A 377 -5.31 -24.22 -30.84
C TRP A 377 -6.74 -24.04 -30.35
N ALA A 378 -7.19 -24.94 -29.49
CA ALA A 378 -8.46 -24.83 -28.77
C ALA A 378 -8.24 -25.03 -27.26
N PHE A 379 -9.04 -24.36 -26.47
CA PHE A 379 -8.96 -24.34 -25.01
C PHE A 379 -10.33 -24.67 -24.43
N GLY A 380 -10.41 -25.76 -23.68
CA GLY A 380 -11.56 -26.07 -22.85
C GLY A 380 -11.47 -25.30 -21.54
N ILE A 381 -12.50 -24.53 -21.20
CA ILE A 381 -12.56 -23.74 -19.97
C ILE A 381 -13.60 -24.39 -19.05
N GLU A 382 -13.17 -24.84 -17.88
CA GLU A 382 -14.08 -25.41 -16.87
C GLU A 382 -13.79 -24.89 -15.46
N GLY A 383 -14.87 -24.82 -14.68
CA GLY A 383 -14.82 -24.37 -13.31
C GLY A 383 -14.29 -22.94 -13.21
N GLY A 384 -13.93 -22.54 -12.00
CA GLY A 384 -13.59 -21.16 -11.67
C GLY A 384 -14.64 -20.55 -10.76
N LYS A 385 -14.28 -19.42 -10.16
CA LYS A 385 -15.13 -18.70 -9.21
C LYS A 385 -15.47 -17.33 -9.78
N GLY A 386 -16.76 -17.14 -10.01
CA GLY A 386 -17.34 -15.85 -10.34
C GLY A 386 -17.61 -15.03 -9.09
N ILE A 387 -17.38 -13.72 -9.15
CA ILE A 387 -17.87 -12.75 -8.17
C ILE A 387 -18.47 -11.61 -8.96
N ARG A 388 -19.78 -11.43 -8.82
CA ARG A 388 -20.50 -10.28 -9.41
C ARG A 388 -19.96 -8.97 -8.84
N LEU A 389 -19.99 -7.93 -9.66
CA LEU A 389 -19.44 -6.63 -9.31
C LEU A 389 -20.08 -6.03 -8.04
N ASP A 390 -21.39 -6.14 -7.86
CA ASP A 390 -22.07 -5.63 -6.66
C ASP A 390 -21.73 -6.44 -5.39
N ASP A 391 -21.58 -7.76 -5.52
CA ASP A 391 -21.13 -8.61 -4.42
C ASP A 391 -19.67 -8.30 -4.06
N PHE A 392 -18.82 -7.99 -5.04
CA PHE A 392 -17.45 -7.52 -4.83
C PHE A 392 -17.43 -6.19 -4.06
N TRP A 393 -18.17 -5.18 -4.50
CA TRP A 393 -18.23 -3.90 -3.80
C TRP A 393 -18.71 -4.03 -2.36
N ARG A 394 -19.72 -4.86 -2.13
CA ARG A 394 -20.19 -5.16 -0.77
C ARG A 394 -19.12 -5.82 0.08
N LYS A 395 -18.41 -6.80 -0.47
CA LYS A 395 -17.30 -7.47 0.22
C LYS A 395 -16.20 -6.47 0.59
N SER A 396 -15.91 -5.52 -0.29
CA SER A 396 -14.99 -4.40 -0.03
C SER A 396 -15.50 -3.50 1.10
N ILE A 397 -16.79 -3.15 1.13
CA ILE A 397 -17.38 -2.35 2.23
C ILE A 397 -17.27 -3.11 3.57
N ASN A 398 -17.53 -4.41 3.58
CA ASN A 398 -17.41 -5.24 4.78
C ASN A 398 -15.95 -5.29 5.28
N TYR A 399 -14.99 -5.42 4.36
CA TYR A 399 -13.57 -5.32 4.68
C TYR A 399 -13.21 -3.95 5.27
N ALA A 400 -13.66 -2.84 4.65
CA ALA A 400 -13.45 -1.49 5.18
C ALA A 400 -14.02 -1.33 6.58
N SER A 401 -15.20 -1.89 6.85
CA SER A 401 -15.83 -1.86 8.17
C SER A 401 -15.00 -2.63 9.20
N PHE A 402 -14.54 -3.83 8.84
CA PHE A 402 -13.65 -4.64 9.68
C PHE A 402 -12.33 -3.90 9.96
N ALA A 403 -11.69 -3.36 8.93
CA ALA A 403 -10.46 -2.60 9.04
C ALA A 403 -10.66 -1.37 9.95
N SER A 404 -11.78 -0.65 9.78
CA SER A 404 -12.14 0.53 10.57
C SER A 404 -12.30 0.18 12.06
N ALA A 405 -13.02 -0.91 12.38
CA ALA A 405 -13.17 -1.38 13.74
C ALA A 405 -11.81 -1.76 14.36
N SER A 406 -10.97 -2.48 13.61
CA SER A 406 -9.63 -2.86 14.09
C SER A 406 -8.74 -1.64 14.35
N GLN A 407 -8.67 -0.69 13.41
CA GLN A 407 -7.83 0.50 13.53
C GLN A 407 -8.36 1.48 14.59
N LEU A 408 -9.67 1.56 14.77
CA LEU A 408 -10.28 2.31 15.87
C LEU A 408 -9.90 1.71 17.23
N ILE A 409 -9.93 0.38 17.38
CA ILE A 409 -9.49 -0.30 18.61
C ILE A 409 -8.02 0.00 18.90
N VAL A 410 -7.14 -0.10 17.89
CA VAL A 410 -5.71 0.22 18.04
C VAL A 410 -5.50 1.69 18.45
N LEU A 411 -6.23 2.62 17.84
CA LEU A 411 -6.19 4.04 18.19
C LEU A 411 -6.64 4.29 19.63
N LEU A 412 -7.78 3.72 20.05
CA LEU A 412 -8.30 3.87 21.41
C LEU A 412 -7.35 3.27 22.46
N LEU A 413 -6.75 2.11 22.16
CA LEU A 413 -5.74 1.50 23.01
C LEU A 413 -4.49 2.36 23.14
N LEU A 414 -4.03 2.98 22.04
CA LEU A 414 -2.90 3.92 22.07
C LEU A 414 -3.21 5.15 22.93
N VAL A 415 -4.39 5.75 22.76
CA VAL A 415 -4.83 6.89 23.58
C VAL A 415 -4.86 6.49 25.06
N ARG A 416 -5.48 5.35 25.39
CA ARG A 416 -5.51 4.83 26.76
C ARG A 416 -4.12 4.58 27.33
N GLN A 417 -3.19 4.05 26.54
CA GLN A 417 -1.80 3.83 26.94
C GLN A 417 -1.09 5.16 27.23
N MET A 418 -1.28 6.18 26.39
CA MET A 418 -0.75 7.53 26.63
C MET A 418 -1.29 8.13 27.93
N GLU A 419 -2.55 7.88 28.27
CA GLU A 419 -3.16 8.31 29.53
C GLU A 419 -2.65 7.54 30.75
N ALA A 420 -2.40 6.24 30.60
CA ALA A 420 -1.82 5.42 31.67
C ALA A 420 -0.37 5.84 31.97
N THR A 421 0.39 6.27 30.95
CA THR A 421 1.78 6.73 31.11
C THR A 421 1.90 8.25 31.18
N ARG A 422 1.25 8.88 32.19
CA ARG A 422 1.35 10.34 32.40
C ARG A 422 2.53 10.77 33.28
N THR A 423 3.07 9.87 34.10
CA THR A 423 4.15 10.20 35.05
C THR A 423 5.53 10.02 34.40
N PRO A 424 6.55 10.83 34.76
CA PRO A 424 7.90 10.66 34.24
C PRO A 424 8.49 9.29 34.60
N SER A 425 8.11 8.72 35.75
CA SER A 425 8.52 7.39 36.21
C SER A 425 8.02 6.23 35.35
N THR A 426 6.87 6.39 34.68
CA THR A 426 6.33 5.38 33.75
C THR A 426 6.84 5.61 32.33
N LEU A 427 6.98 6.87 31.91
CA LEU A 427 7.48 7.25 30.58
C LEU A 427 8.95 6.88 30.33
N THR A 428 9.77 6.79 31.38
CA THR A 428 11.14 6.29 31.26
C THR A 428 11.20 4.80 30.91
N LYS A 429 10.17 4.00 31.22
CA LYS A 429 10.15 2.56 30.96
C LYS A 429 9.82 2.21 29.49
N VAL A 430 9.04 3.05 28.83
CA VAL A 430 8.56 2.83 27.46
C VAL A 430 9.68 3.11 26.44
N SER A 431 9.82 2.28 25.41
CA SER A 431 10.83 2.42 24.37
C SER A 431 10.34 3.28 23.20
N VAL A 432 11.11 4.33 22.85
CA VAL A 432 10.81 5.20 21.70
C VAL A 432 10.76 4.43 20.36
N PRO A 433 11.71 3.53 20.04
CA PRO A 433 11.71 2.84 18.74
C PRO A 433 10.48 1.97 18.50
N THR A 434 9.91 1.35 19.55
CA THR A 434 8.66 0.57 19.47
C THR A 434 7.51 1.44 18.98
N ILE A 435 7.33 2.62 19.58
CA ILE A 435 6.27 3.56 19.20
C ILE A 435 6.50 4.08 17.78
N VAL A 436 7.74 4.40 17.41
CA VAL A 436 8.07 4.85 16.05
C VAL A 436 7.77 3.77 15.00
N MET A 437 8.15 2.51 15.25
CA MET A 437 7.84 1.40 14.34
C MET A 437 6.33 1.20 14.17
N MET A 438 5.56 1.29 15.26
CA MET A 438 4.09 1.25 15.19
C MET A 438 3.52 2.38 14.32
N GLY A 439 4.08 3.60 14.41
CA GLY A 439 3.67 4.73 13.59
C GLY A 439 4.04 4.58 12.11
N ILE A 440 5.20 3.99 11.82
CA ILE A 440 5.58 3.63 10.44
C ILE A 440 4.59 2.62 9.87
N ALA A 441 4.26 1.56 10.61
CA ALA A 441 3.27 0.57 10.17
C ALA A 441 1.90 1.21 9.88
N ASP A 442 1.45 2.12 10.75
CA ASP A 442 0.18 2.84 10.52
C ASP A 442 0.25 3.76 9.30
N SER A 443 1.41 4.37 9.01
CA SER A 443 1.56 5.21 7.81
C SER A 443 1.41 4.42 6.52
N TRP A 444 1.92 3.18 6.46
CA TRP A 444 1.74 2.28 5.31
C TRP A 444 0.27 1.88 5.14
N ILE A 445 -0.41 1.54 6.24
CA ILE A 445 -1.84 1.18 6.22
C ILE A 445 -2.69 2.37 5.78
N PHE A 446 -2.37 3.58 6.27
CA PHE A 446 -3.00 4.83 5.83
C PHE A 446 -2.82 5.03 4.33
N SER A 447 -1.59 4.97 3.82
CA SER A 447 -1.30 5.17 2.40
C SER A 447 -2.04 4.18 1.52
N ALA A 448 -2.05 2.88 1.87
CA ALA A 448 -2.75 1.86 1.09
C ALA A 448 -4.27 2.13 0.99
N HIS A 449 -4.91 2.45 2.12
CA HIS A 449 -6.35 2.73 2.16
C HIS A 449 -6.71 4.08 1.49
N ALA A 450 -5.84 5.09 1.62
CA ALA A 450 -6.02 6.37 0.97
C ALA A 450 -5.91 6.24 -0.56
N VAL A 451 -4.90 5.53 -1.06
CA VAL A 451 -4.75 5.25 -2.50
C VAL A 451 -5.96 4.50 -3.02
N MET A 452 -6.36 3.41 -2.34
CA MET A 452 -7.53 2.64 -2.78
C MET A 452 -8.79 3.51 -2.77
N GLY A 453 -9.02 4.30 -1.73
CA GLY A 453 -10.19 5.17 -1.63
C GLY A 453 -10.25 6.29 -2.67
N ILE A 454 -9.09 6.83 -3.09
CA ILE A 454 -8.99 7.89 -4.11
C ILE A 454 -9.11 7.30 -5.52
N VAL A 455 -8.45 6.17 -5.79
CA VAL A 455 -8.46 5.52 -7.11
C VAL A 455 -9.82 4.89 -7.41
N SER A 456 -10.51 4.39 -6.38
CA SER A 456 -11.85 3.83 -6.54
C SER A 456 -12.88 4.94 -6.68
N ASP A 457 -13.27 5.34 -7.89
CA ASP A 457 -14.39 6.27 -8.08
C ASP A 457 -15.73 5.53 -8.06
N ASN A 458 -16.07 4.95 -6.90
CA ASN A 458 -17.26 4.13 -6.75
C ASN A 458 -17.77 4.12 -5.29
N ARG A 459 -18.81 3.31 -5.04
CA ARG A 459 -19.47 3.17 -3.73
C ARG A 459 -18.53 2.75 -2.57
N THR A 460 -17.32 2.29 -2.85
CA THR A 460 -16.35 1.81 -1.85
C THR A 460 -15.28 2.83 -1.47
N SER A 461 -15.22 3.96 -2.17
CA SER A 461 -14.29 5.06 -1.89
C SER A 461 -14.35 5.54 -0.43
N MET A 462 -15.52 5.99 -0.01
CA MET A 462 -15.75 6.56 1.31
C MET A 462 -15.49 5.55 2.44
N PRO A 463 -16.01 4.31 2.39
CA PRO A 463 -15.67 3.27 3.38
C PRO A 463 -14.18 2.97 3.48
N MET A 464 -13.43 3.00 2.38
CA MET A 464 -11.96 2.78 2.39
C MET A 464 -11.19 3.92 3.06
N LEU A 465 -11.71 5.15 3.04
CA LEU A 465 -11.04 6.30 3.68
C LEU A 465 -11.16 6.29 5.21
N VAL A 466 -12.20 5.68 5.78
CA VAL A 466 -12.42 5.62 7.25
C VAL A 466 -11.27 4.92 8.00
N PRO A 467 -10.84 3.68 7.65
CA PRO A 467 -9.69 3.07 8.32
C PRO A 467 -8.40 3.86 8.06
N GLY A 468 -8.26 4.45 6.87
CA GLY A 468 -7.16 5.37 6.54
C GLY A 468 -7.10 6.56 7.50
N PHE A 469 -8.24 7.19 7.81
CA PHE A 469 -8.31 8.31 8.75
C PHE A 469 -7.87 7.93 10.16
N PHE A 470 -8.27 6.76 10.68
CA PHE A 470 -7.81 6.31 12.00
C PHE A 470 -6.30 6.08 12.03
N CYS A 471 -5.73 5.46 10.98
CA CYS A 471 -4.28 5.29 10.84
C CYS A 471 -3.56 6.63 10.64
N LEU A 472 -4.18 7.61 9.99
CA LEU A 472 -3.65 8.97 9.88
C LEU A 472 -3.56 9.64 11.26
N CYS A 473 -4.61 9.52 12.07
CA CYS A 473 -4.62 10.03 13.44
C CYS A 473 -3.51 9.38 14.29
N THR A 474 -3.32 8.06 14.20
CA THR A 474 -2.22 7.42 14.92
C THR A 474 -0.86 7.86 14.38
N ALA A 475 -0.63 7.79 13.07
CA ALA A 475 0.67 8.03 12.44
C ALA A 475 1.15 9.49 12.54
N ILE A 476 0.25 10.48 12.44
CA ILE A 476 0.62 11.91 12.41
C ILE A 476 0.38 12.61 13.75
N VAL A 477 -0.69 12.26 14.47
CA VAL A 477 -1.09 13.02 15.67
C VAL A 477 -0.57 12.35 16.95
N PHE A 478 -1.01 11.12 17.23
CA PHE A 478 -0.77 10.50 18.55
C PHE A 478 0.63 9.92 18.67
N VAL A 479 1.11 9.16 17.69
CA VAL A 479 2.43 8.52 17.73
C VAL A 479 3.56 9.55 17.81
N PRO A 480 3.64 10.59 16.95
CA PRO A 480 4.73 11.56 17.02
C PRO A 480 4.70 12.36 18.33
N ARG A 481 3.51 12.76 18.81
CA ARG A 481 3.37 13.44 20.11
C ARG A 481 3.89 12.56 21.25
N TYR A 482 3.54 11.28 21.24
CA TYR A 482 4.01 10.34 22.26
C TYR A 482 5.52 10.14 22.16
N ALA A 483 6.06 9.88 20.97
CA ALA A 483 7.49 9.71 20.73
C ALA A 483 8.31 10.93 21.16
N VAL A 484 7.86 12.16 20.86
CA VAL A 484 8.51 13.40 21.31
C VAL A 484 8.49 13.53 22.83
N LEU A 485 7.37 13.20 23.49
CA LEU A 485 7.27 13.23 24.95
C LEU A 485 8.27 12.26 25.59
N LEU A 486 8.30 10.99 25.14
CA LEU A 486 9.29 10.01 25.61
C LEU A 486 10.72 10.50 25.35
N HIS A 487 10.99 11.02 24.15
CA HIS A 487 12.31 11.48 23.77
C HIS A 487 12.80 12.61 24.70
N ARG A 488 11.94 13.56 25.06
CA ARG A 488 12.30 14.65 25.98
C ARG A 488 12.61 14.15 27.38
N ILE A 489 11.80 13.24 27.92
CA ILE A 489 11.99 12.69 29.27
C ILE A 489 13.24 11.80 29.35
N GLN A 490 13.57 11.10 28.26
CA GLN A 490 14.72 10.19 28.18
C GLN A 490 16.02 10.89 27.71
N ALA A 491 16.01 12.22 27.50
CA ALA A 491 17.21 12.96 27.09
C ALA A 491 18.36 12.91 28.12
N PRO A 492 18.12 13.03 29.45
CA PRO A 492 19.18 12.98 30.45
C PRO A 492 19.91 11.63 30.50
N GLU A 493 19.17 10.52 30.35
CA GLU A 493 19.74 9.16 30.31
C GLU A 493 20.75 9.00 29.17
N ARG A 494 20.43 9.59 28.01
CA ARG A 494 21.29 9.53 26.82
C ARG A 494 22.54 10.39 26.97
N ALA A 495 22.42 11.57 27.57
CA ALA A 495 23.57 12.44 27.86
C ALA A 495 24.60 11.75 28.78
N ASN A 496 24.14 11.00 29.78
CA ASN A 496 25.01 10.25 30.68
C ASN A 496 25.75 9.11 29.94
N THR A 497 25.08 8.45 28.99
CA THR A 497 25.70 7.37 28.19
C THR A 497 26.81 7.89 27.28
N THR A 498 26.61 9.04 26.63
CA THR A 498 27.66 9.68 25.81
C THR A 498 28.81 10.23 26.64
N ALA A 499 28.53 10.78 27.83
CA ALA A 499 29.56 11.26 28.73
C ALA A 499 30.48 10.12 29.23
N ALA A 500 29.90 8.97 29.59
CA ALA A 500 30.66 7.78 30.01
C ALA A 500 31.54 7.23 28.87
N GLY A 501 31.05 7.23 27.63
CA GLY A 501 31.84 6.80 26.46
C GLY A 501 33.02 7.73 26.14
N ASN A 502 32.89 9.03 26.42
CA ASN A 502 33.98 9.99 26.23
C ASN A 502 35.02 9.94 27.36
N ALA A 503 34.62 9.69 28.60
CA ALA A 503 35.55 9.53 29.73
C ALA A 503 36.48 8.31 29.56
N GLN A 504 36.00 7.25 28.90
CA GLN A 504 36.81 6.07 28.59
C GLN A 504 37.88 6.35 27.52
N ARG A 505 37.67 7.34 26.63
CA ARG A 505 38.62 7.68 25.55
C ARG A 505 39.74 8.61 26.00
N THR A 506 39.57 9.32 27.10
CA THR A 506 40.59 10.23 27.66
C THR A 506 41.67 9.53 28.50
N ASN A 507 41.50 8.25 28.85
CA ASN A 507 42.44 7.52 29.72
C ASN A 507 43.47 6.66 28.95
N THR A 508 43.60 6.78 27.63
CA THR A 508 44.56 6.02 26.80
C THR A 508 45.63 6.88 26.13
N ALA A 509 45.96 8.07 26.65
CA ALA A 509 47.14 8.82 26.23
C ALA A 509 48.33 8.45 27.13
N PRO A 510 49.43 7.86 26.60
CA PRO A 510 50.65 7.66 27.37
C PRO A 510 51.33 9.01 27.62
N VAL A 511 51.59 9.32 28.88
CA VAL A 511 52.45 10.43 29.29
C VAL A 511 53.90 9.98 29.12
N THR A 512 54.57 10.50 28.10
CA THR A 512 56.04 10.49 28.00
C THR A 512 56.50 11.91 27.73
N GLY A 513 57.18 12.51 28.71
CA GLY A 513 57.85 13.79 28.55
C GLY A 513 59.20 13.63 27.88
N THR A 514 59.58 14.64 27.08
CA THR A 514 60.93 15.23 27.00
C THR A 514 60.92 16.46 26.08
N THR A 515 61.82 17.39 26.39
CA THR A 515 62.11 18.74 25.85
C THR A 515 62.39 18.85 24.34
N PRO A 516 62.32 20.06 23.74
CA PRO A 516 62.54 20.27 22.32
C PRO A 516 64.03 20.44 22.00
N THR A 517 64.51 19.82 20.92
CA THR A 517 65.78 20.19 20.28
C THR A 517 65.60 20.13 18.78
N ALA A 518 66.00 21.20 18.11
CA ALA A 518 66.00 21.36 16.67
C ALA A 518 67.15 20.56 16.04
N GLY A 519 66.91 19.98 14.86
CA GLY A 519 67.93 19.29 14.06
C GLY A 519 67.35 18.57 12.84
N ASP A 520 67.42 19.26 11.70
CA ASP A 520 67.53 18.80 10.31
C ASP A 520 66.82 17.53 9.77
N ALA A 521 66.01 17.82 8.74
CA ALA A 521 65.97 17.18 7.42
C ALA A 521 66.09 15.65 7.32
N ALA A 522 64.93 15.00 7.23
CA ALA A 522 64.72 13.87 6.32
C ALA A 522 63.25 13.90 5.85
N GLN A 523 63.03 14.17 4.56
CA GLN A 523 61.75 13.92 3.91
C GLN A 523 61.47 12.41 3.94
N PRO A 524 60.35 11.94 4.50
CA PRO A 524 59.83 10.65 4.10
C PRO A 524 59.16 10.82 2.74
N SER A 525 59.64 10.06 1.76
CA SER A 525 58.96 9.84 0.49
C SER A 525 57.53 9.36 0.77
N VAL A 526 56.55 10.22 0.51
CA VAL A 526 55.13 9.84 0.52
C VAL A 526 54.90 8.98 -0.71
N GLU A 527 55.02 7.66 -0.54
CA GLU A 527 54.29 6.73 -1.40
C GLU A 527 52.81 7.12 -1.31
N THR A 528 52.28 7.62 -2.42
CA THR A 528 50.84 7.85 -2.56
C THR A 528 50.18 6.49 -2.70
N GLU A 529 50.03 5.80 -1.57
CA GLU A 529 49.22 4.59 -1.50
C GLU A 529 47.80 5.01 -1.87
N SER A 530 47.34 4.57 -3.04
CA SER A 530 46.02 4.87 -3.54
C SER A 530 45.00 4.33 -2.55
N ALA A 531 44.46 5.21 -1.69
CA ALA A 531 43.40 4.84 -0.77
C ALA A 531 42.35 4.00 -1.50
N PRO A 532 41.90 2.88 -0.92
CA PRO A 532 40.97 1.96 -1.58
C PRO A 532 39.74 2.76 -2.05
N LEU A 533 39.18 2.37 -3.20
CA LEU A 533 38.06 3.06 -3.86
C LEU A 533 36.91 3.39 -2.90
N ILE A 534 36.72 2.55 -1.87
CA ILE A 534 35.76 2.73 -0.78
C ILE A 534 36.07 3.98 0.07
N GLU A 535 37.32 4.23 0.43
CA GLU A 535 37.71 5.38 1.26
C GLU A 535 37.64 6.69 0.48
N ARG A 536 37.90 6.65 -0.84
CA ARG A 536 37.70 7.78 -1.75
C ARG A 536 36.22 8.10 -1.97
N LEU A 537 35.39 7.07 -2.14
CA LEU A 537 33.94 7.24 -2.20
C LEU A 537 33.39 7.77 -0.88
N ARG A 538 33.93 7.31 0.26
CA ARG A 538 33.55 7.75 1.59
C ARG A 538 33.91 9.22 1.82
N SER A 539 35.13 9.65 1.50
CA SER A 539 35.52 11.06 1.64
C SER A 539 34.74 11.95 0.67
N ALA A 540 34.54 11.52 -0.58
CA ALA A 540 33.73 12.23 -1.57
C ALA A 540 32.25 12.35 -1.15
N LEU A 541 31.66 11.29 -0.57
CA LEU A 541 30.35 11.38 0.04
C LEU A 541 30.37 12.33 1.23
N ILE A 542 31.39 12.30 2.10
CA ILE A 542 31.37 13.15 3.31
C ILE A 542 31.48 14.65 2.96
N GLU A 543 32.28 14.99 1.96
CA GLU A 543 32.55 16.37 1.57
C GLU A 543 31.44 16.98 0.69
N ASN A 544 30.89 16.22 -0.27
CA ASN A 544 29.92 16.74 -1.22
C ASN A 544 28.47 16.54 -0.76
N LYS A 545 27.87 17.60 -0.21
CA LYS A 545 26.44 17.63 0.19
C LYS A 545 25.49 17.22 -0.95
N GLY A 546 25.80 17.60 -2.19
CA GLY A 546 25.01 17.23 -3.37
C GLY A 546 25.08 15.74 -3.71
N LEU A 547 26.28 15.14 -3.61
CA LEU A 547 26.48 13.70 -3.86
C LEU A 547 25.83 12.85 -2.76
N ARG A 548 25.84 13.32 -1.50
CA ARG A 548 25.08 12.69 -0.39
C ARG A 548 23.59 12.68 -0.65
N PHE A 549 23.06 13.82 -1.10
CA PHE A 549 21.65 13.95 -1.39
C PHE A 549 21.25 13.07 -2.58
N ALA A 550 22.01 13.12 -3.68
CA ALA A 550 21.77 12.28 -4.86
C ALA A 550 21.91 10.78 -4.55
N GLY A 551 22.96 10.38 -3.82
CA GLY A 551 23.15 9.00 -3.38
C GLY A 551 22.05 8.53 -2.41
N GLY A 552 21.59 9.40 -1.51
CA GLY A 552 20.45 9.13 -0.64
C GLY A 552 19.14 8.96 -1.40
N MET A 553 18.90 9.79 -2.42
CA MET A 553 17.73 9.69 -3.30
C MET A 553 17.77 8.41 -4.16
N LEU A 554 18.95 8.04 -4.68
CA LEU A 554 19.14 6.79 -5.40
C LEU A 554 18.92 5.57 -4.51
N LEU A 555 19.46 5.58 -3.28
CA LEU A 555 19.22 4.52 -2.30
C LEU A 555 17.74 4.40 -1.91
N LEU A 556 17.05 5.52 -1.77
CA LEU A 556 15.61 5.55 -1.51
C LEU A 556 14.83 4.93 -2.68
N LEU A 557 15.20 5.28 -3.92
CA LEU A 557 14.56 4.75 -5.13
C LEU A 557 14.82 3.24 -5.27
N ILE A 558 16.05 2.78 -5.04
CA ILE A 558 16.38 1.35 -5.01
C ILE A 558 15.61 0.64 -3.91
N PHE A 559 15.55 1.21 -2.71
CA PHE A 559 14.79 0.64 -1.59
C PHE A 559 13.33 0.46 -1.95
N PHE A 560 12.67 1.46 -2.54
CA PHE A 560 11.27 1.32 -2.96
C PHE A 560 11.12 0.24 -4.04
N ASN A 561 11.95 0.23 -5.08
CA ASN A 561 11.88 -0.80 -6.12
C ASN A 561 12.05 -2.21 -5.57
N VAL A 562 13.00 -2.42 -4.65
CA VAL A 562 13.23 -3.73 -4.02
C VAL A 562 12.12 -4.07 -3.03
N ALA A 563 11.63 -3.09 -2.26
CA ALA A 563 10.63 -3.33 -1.22
C ALA A 563 9.26 -3.77 -1.79
N PHE A 564 8.92 -3.33 -3.00
CA PHE A 564 7.67 -3.72 -3.66
C PHE A 564 7.76 -5.04 -4.44
N LEU A 565 8.91 -5.70 -4.47
CA LEU A 565 9.01 -7.05 -5.04
C LEU A 565 8.16 -8.03 -4.20
N PRO A 566 7.29 -8.86 -4.81
CA PRO A 566 6.44 -9.80 -4.08
C PRO A 566 7.20 -10.73 -3.12
N SER A 567 8.43 -11.10 -3.49
CA SER A 567 9.33 -11.93 -2.68
C SER A 567 9.88 -11.24 -1.43
N MET A 568 9.88 -9.89 -1.38
CA MET A 568 10.38 -9.10 -0.26
C MET A 568 9.29 -8.78 0.77
N ILE A 569 8.01 -8.87 0.39
CA ILE A 569 6.87 -8.60 1.26
C ILE A 569 6.94 -9.38 2.59
N PRO A 570 7.28 -10.70 2.61
CA PRO A 570 7.38 -11.44 3.86
C PRO A 570 8.42 -10.91 4.84
N PHE A 571 9.59 -10.54 4.32
CA PHE A 571 10.68 -10.01 5.13
C PHE A 571 10.36 -8.62 5.69
N LEU A 572 9.72 -7.77 4.88
CA LEU A 572 9.29 -6.44 5.31
C LEU A 572 8.22 -6.51 6.39
N LEU A 573 7.21 -7.38 6.23
CA LEU A 573 6.22 -7.59 7.28
C LEU A 573 6.87 -8.17 8.54
N PHE A 574 7.81 -9.11 8.43
CA PHE A 574 8.51 -9.63 9.60
C PHE A 574 9.25 -8.52 10.38
N ILE A 575 9.99 -7.65 9.70
CA ILE A 575 10.69 -6.51 10.31
C ILE A 575 9.69 -5.54 10.94
N MET A 576 8.64 -5.18 10.19
CA MET A 576 7.63 -4.23 10.65
C MET A 576 6.86 -4.74 11.87
N TYR A 577 6.55 -6.03 11.94
CA TYR A 577 5.88 -6.70 13.08
C TYR A 577 6.84 -7.11 14.21
N SER A 578 8.12 -6.76 14.12
CA SER A 578 9.09 -6.91 15.21
C SER A 578 9.08 -5.71 16.18
N PHE A 579 7.96 -4.99 16.23
CA PHE A 579 7.85 -3.72 16.95
C PHE A 579 7.99 -3.85 18.47
N TRP A 580 7.85 -5.04 19.07
CA TRP A 580 8.09 -5.22 20.51
C TRP A 580 9.54 -5.50 20.88
N LEU A 581 10.41 -5.89 19.92
CA LEU A 581 11.81 -6.18 20.23
C LEU A 581 12.54 -5.04 20.96
N PRO A 582 12.39 -3.76 20.58
CA PRO A 582 13.04 -2.67 21.32
C PRO A 582 12.51 -2.53 22.75
N GLN A 583 11.24 -2.85 23.00
CA GLN A 583 10.68 -2.84 24.35
C GLN A 583 11.22 -3.99 25.19
N ILE A 584 11.27 -5.20 24.63
CA ILE A 584 11.85 -6.39 25.29
C ILE A 584 13.30 -6.09 25.68
N TRP A 585 14.07 -5.53 24.75
CA TRP A 585 15.47 -5.18 24.98
C TRP A 585 15.62 -4.07 26.05
N ARG A 586 14.78 -3.04 26.03
CA ARG A 586 14.81 -1.97 27.05
C ARG A 586 14.45 -2.50 28.43
N ASN A 587 13.41 -3.33 28.55
CA ASN A 587 13.03 -3.97 29.81
C ASN A 587 14.19 -4.79 30.37
N ALA A 588 14.84 -5.60 29.52
CA ALA A 588 15.94 -6.46 29.91
C ALA A 588 17.19 -5.66 30.33
N ARG A 589 17.47 -4.53 29.67
CA ARG A 589 18.63 -3.67 29.98
C ARG A 589 18.41 -2.79 31.22
N GLN A 590 17.18 -2.44 31.56
CA GLN A 590 16.89 -1.54 32.68
C GLN A 590 16.34 -2.24 33.93
N GLY A 591 16.05 -3.54 33.86
CA GLY A 591 15.42 -4.26 34.98
C GLY A 591 14.00 -3.77 35.28
N ASN A 592 13.32 -3.14 34.31
CA ASN A 592 12.00 -2.56 34.50
C ASN A 592 10.89 -3.60 34.25
N THR A 593 9.99 -3.75 35.21
CA THR A 593 8.70 -4.46 35.04
C THR A 593 7.55 -3.48 34.78
N HIS A 594 6.47 -3.99 34.17
CA HIS A 594 5.23 -3.26 33.87
C HIS A 594 5.44 -1.93 33.11
N ALA A 595 6.14 -1.99 31.98
CA ALA A 595 6.38 -0.81 31.15
C ALA A 595 5.14 -0.38 30.35
N MET A 596 4.32 -1.33 29.91
CA MET A 596 3.08 -1.07 29.14
C MET A 596 1.93 -1.90 29.70
N ASP A 597 0.69 -1.42 29.54
CA ASP A 597 -0.49 -2.19 29.93
C ASP A 597 -0.58 -3.47 29.07
N HIS A 598 -0.77 -4.63 29.70
CA HIS A 598 -0.97 -5.89 28.99
C HIS A 598 -2.15 -5.85 28.01
N ARG A 599 -3.20 -5.08 28.34
CA ARG A 599 -4.35 -4.89 27.43
C ARG A 599 -3.93 -4.16 26.16
N PHE A 600 -3.05 -3.16 26.30
CA PHE A 600 -2.45 -2.46 25.16
C PHE A 600 -1.57 -3.40 24.33
N VAL A 601 -0.70 -4.20 24.98
CA VAL A 601 0.19 -5.13 24.28
C VAL A 601 -0.60 -6.18 23.49
N LEU A 602 -1.57 -6.84 24.12
CA LEU A 602 -2.38 -7.88 23.48
C LEU A 602 -3.29 -7.28 22.41
N GLY A 603 -4.04 -6.23 22.74
CA GLY A 603 -5.01 -5.62 21.83
C GLY A 603 -4.36 -4.96 20.61
N THR A 604 -3.23 -4.27 20.79
CA THR A 604 -2.49 -3.68 19.66
C THR A 604 -1.88 -4.76 18.76
N SER A 605 -1.36 -5.85 19.34
CA SER A 605 -0.84 -6.96 18.54
C SER A 605 -1.92 -7.64 17.72
N LEU A 606 -3.08 -7.93 18.33
CA LEU A 606 -4.23 -8.54 17.63
C LEU A 606 -4.81 -7.60 16.57
N GLY A 607 -5.04 -6.33 16.91
CA GLY A 607 -5.60 -5.34 15.99
C GLY A 607 -4.69 -5.06 14.78
N ARG A 608 -3.37 -5.07 14.97
CA ARG A 608 -2.42 -4.94 13.86
C ARG A 608 -2.36 -6.22 13.02
N LEU A 609 -2.34 -7.40 13.64
CA LEU A 609 -2.39 -8.69 12.91
C LEU A 609 -3.67 -8.92 12.11
N ALA A 610 -4.77 -8.24 12.46
CA ALA A 610 -6.06 -8.37 11.80
C ALA A 610 -6.00 -8.17 10.27
N LEU A 611 -5.23 -7.19 9.80
CA LEU A 611 -5.13 -6.89 8.36
C LEU A 611 -4.29 -7.93 7.58
N PRO A 612 -3.06 -8.28 7.98
CA PRO A 612 -2.32 -9.37 7.33
C PRO A 612 -3.08 -10.70 7.34
N LEU A 613 -3.78 -11.03 8.44
CA LEU A 613 -4.59 -12.25 8.53
C LEU A 613 -5.76 -12.24 7.54
N TYR A 614 -6.41 -11.09 7.36
CA TYR A 614 -7.46 -10.96 6.35
C TYR A 614 -6.91 -11.13 4.92
N ILE A 615 -5.77 -10.50 4.61
CA ILE A 615 -5.21 -10.53 3.25
C ILE A 615 -4.66 -11.90 2.90
N PHE A 616 -3.83 -12.50 3.75
CA PHE A 616 -3.07 -13.71 3.43
C PHE A 616 -3.63 -14.99 4.04
N GLY A 617 -4.48 -14.89 5.07
CA GLY A 617 -5.11 -16.03 5.74
C GLY A 617 -6.53 -16.33 5.26
N CYS A 618 -7.28 -15.33 4.81
CA CYS A 618 -8.66 -15.52 4.33
C CYS A 618 -8.67 -16.11 2.91
N PRO A 619 -9.42 -17.22 2.65
CA PRO A 619 -9.65 -17.74 1.31
C PRO A 619 -10.20 -16.72 0.34
N ASP A 620 -11.17 -15.98 0.86
CA ASP A 620 -12.08 -15.16 0.11
C ASP A 620 -11.81 -13.74 0.55
N ASN A 621 -10.61 -13.25 0.25
CA ASN A 621 -10.27 -11.85 0.42
C ASN A 621 -10.84 -11.00 -0.74
N VAL A 622 -10.83 -9.68 -0.55
CA VAL A 622 -11.24 -8.71 -1.58
C VAL A 622 -10.14 -8.53 -2.63
N PHE A 623 -8.88 -8.69 -2.24
CA PHE A 623 -7.73 -8.44 -3.09
C PHE A 623 -7.37 -9.61 -4.01
N PHE A 624 -8.14 -10.71 -3.98
CA PHE A 624 -7.88 -11.94 -4.74
C PHE A 624 -6.48 -12.53 -4.51
N VAL A 625 -5.85 -12.22 -3.37
CA VAL A 625 -4.54 -12.76 -3.01
C VAL A 625 -4.72 -14.20 -2.56
N GLN A 626 -3.91 -15.12 -3.09
CA GLN A 626 -3.96 -16.51 -2.67
C GLN A 626 -3.58 -16.68 -1.20
N ARG A 627 -4.17 -17.67 -0.54
CA ARG A 627 -3.80 -18.02 0.84
C ARG A 627 -2.34 -18.45 0.89
N THR A 628 -1.59 -17.89 1.83
CA THR A 628 -0.17 -18.20 1.97
C THR A 628 0.16 -18.68 3.38
N ASN A 629 0.97 -19.74 3.48
CA ASN A 629 1.25 -20.40 4.76
C ASN A 629 2.22 -19.60 5.64
N TRP A 630 3.07 -18.75 5.06
CA TRP A 630 4.06 -17.97 5.80
C TRP A 630 3.43 -16.94 6.75
N VAL A 631 2.15 -16.56 6.57
CA VAL A 631 1.48 -15.67 7.53
C VAL A 631 1.43 -16.27 8.94
N TRP A 632 1.37 -17.60 9.07
CA TRP A 632 1.39 -18.27 10.37
C TRP A 632 2.74 -18.12 11.09
N ILE A 633 3.85 -17.96 10.35
CA ILE A 633 5.16 -17.64 10.92
C ILE A 633 5.10 -16.26 11.57
N LEU A 634 4.44 -15.29 10.93
CA LEU A 634 4.27 -13.95 11.46
C LEU A 634 3.38 -13.93 12.72
N VAL A 635 2.30 -14.72 12.74
CA VAL A 635 1.47 -14.92 13.96
C VAL A 635 2.30 -15.54 15.08
N PHE A 636 3.02 -16.62 14.79
CA PHE A 636 3.87 -17.29 15.77
C PHE A 636 4.95 -16.36 16.32
N TRP A 637 5.58 -15.56 15.45
CA TRP A 637 6.56 -14.54 15.83
C TRP A 637 5.97 -13.47 16.76
N GLN A 638 4.77 -13.00 16.46
CA GLN A 638 4.06 -12.05 17.31
C GLN A 638 3.73 -12.65 18.68
N CYS A 639 3.30 -13.92 18.72
CA CYS A 639 3.05 -14.65 19.96
C CYS A 639 4.32 -14.79 20.81
N ILE A 640 5.46 -15.13 20.21
CA ILE A 640 6.75 -15.19 20.93
C ILE A 640 7.07 -13.86 21.60
N GLN A 641 6.96 -12.74 20.86
CA GLN A 641 7.23 -11.41 21.41
C GLN A 641 6.34 -11.09 22.63
N ILE A 642 5.04 -11.40 22.55
CA ILE A 642 4.09 -11.16 23.65
C ILE A 642 4.39 -12.07 24.85
N ILE A 643 4.70 -13.35 24.61
CA ILE A 643 5.05 -14.31 25.66
C ILE A 643 6.32 -13.85 26.39
N ILE A 644 7.34 -13.38 25.66
CA ILE A 644 8.56 -12.84 26.27
C ILE A 644 8.25 -11.61 27.11
N LEU A 645 7.46 -10.65 26.61
CA LEU A 645 7.04 -9.48 27.40
C LEU A 645 6.29 -9.88 28.68
N HIS A 646 5.36 -10.84 28.61
CA HIS A 646 4.65 -11.32 29.79
C HIS A 646 5.56 -12.09 30.75
N ALA A 647 6.51 -12.86 30.23
CA ALA A 647 7.51 -13.57 31.02
C ALA A 647 8.45 -12.60 31.77
N GLN A 648 8.86 -11.50 31.13
CA GLN A 648 9.66 -10.44 31.76
C GLN A 648 8.95 -9.77 32.95
N GLU A 649 7.62 -9.80 32.99
CA GLU A 649 6.84 -9.23 34.10
C GLU A 649 6.63 -10.21 35.26
N ARG A 650 6.65 -11.53 35.02
CA ARG A 650 6.47 -12.54 36.08
C ARG A 650 7.77 -13.04 36.71
N PHE A 651 8.81 -13.15 35.90
CA PHE A 651 10.13 -13.60 36.35
C PHE A 651 11.03 -12.37 36.55
N ASP A 652 12.26 -12.44 36.05
CA ASP A 652 13.18 -11.32 35.99
C ASP A 652 13.20 -10.73 34.58
N PRO A 653 13.22 -9.40 34.39
CA PRO A 653 13.27 -8.78 33.06
C PRO A 653 14.46 -9.23 32.20
N SER A 654 15.55 -9.68 32.83
CA SER A 654 16.78 -10.17 32.21
C SER A 654 16.94 -11.69 32.25
N PHE A 655 15.87 -12.47 32.50
CA PHE A 655 15.93 -13.93 32.69
C PHE A 655 16.63 -14.71 31.56
N PHE A 656 16.58 -14.20 30.33
CA PHE A 656 17.17 -14.85 29.15
C PHE A 656 18.56 -14.30 28.78
N LEU A 657 19.04 -13.25 29.45
CA LEU A 657 20.34 -12.64 29.16
C LEU A 657 21.46 -13.37 29.91
N PRO A 658 22.57 -13.71 29.23
CA PRO A 658 23.79 -14.13 29.92
C PRO A 658 24.26 -13.06 30.90
N LYS A 659 24.84 -13.44 32.05
CA LYS A 659 25.32 -12.52 33.10
C LYS A 659 26.26 -11.40 32.62
N ARG A 660 26.88 -11.57 31.44
CA ARG A 660 27.75 -10.56 30.80
C ARG A 660 26.99 -9.38 30.18
N PHE A 661 25.73 -9.60 29.80
CA PHE A 661 24.84 -8.60 29.19
C PHE A 661 23.72 -8.16 30.15
N ALA A 662 23.67 -8.73 31.35
CA ALA A 662 22.79 -8.28 32.40
C ALA A 662 23.15 -6.84 32.81
N PRO A 663 22.16 -6.02 33.19
CA PRO A 663 22.40 -4.64 33.65
C PRO A 663 23.39 -4.63 34.83
N ALA A 664 24.15 -3.54 34.96
CA ALA A 664 24.85 -3.28 36.22
C ALA A 664 23.82 -3.23 37.35
N GLU A 665 24.05 -3.94 38.45
CA GLU A 665 23.13 -4.01 39.59
C GLU A 665 22.63 -2.61 39.95
N SER A 666 21.31 -2.43 39.97
CA SER A 666 20.67 -1.19 40.41
C SER A 666 21.20 -0.81 41.80
N TYR A 667 21.53 0.47 41.99
CA TYR A 667 22.12 0.97 43.24
C TYR A 667 21.34 0.44 44.46
N ASN A 668 22.04 -0.26 45.35
CA ASN A 668 21.42 -0.83 46.53
C ASN A 668 21.05 0.29 47.52
N TYR A 669 19.78 0.68 47.51
CA TYR A 669 19.20 1.66 48.44
C TYR A 669 19.15 1.17 49.89
N HIS A 670 19.45 -0.10 50.15
CA HIS A 670 19.51 -0.71 51.47
C HIS A 670 20.92 -1.22 51.79
N PRO A 671 21.94 -0.34 51.85
CA PRO A 671 23.26 -0.74 52.31
C PRO A 671 23.20 -1.06 53.81
N LEU A 672 24.04 -2.00 54.25
CA LEU A 672 24.24 -2.26 55.68
C LEU A 672 24.94 -1.04 56.28
N LEU A 673 24.22 -0.29 57.12
CA LEU A 673 24.80 0.84 57.85
C LEU A 673 25.71 0.28 58.96
N PRO A 674 26.91 0.82 59.18
CA PRO A 674 27.76 0.42 60.30
C PRO A 674 27.02 0.68 61.63
N PRO A 675 27.19 -0.19 62.65
CA PRO A 675 26.58 0.00 63.94
C PRO A 675 27.01 1.34 64.55
N SER A 676 26.06 2.04 65.16
CA SER A 676 26.29 3.34 65.80
C SER A 676 27.30 3.18 66.94
N ASP A 677 28.48 3.78 66.80
CA ASP A 677 29.51 3.80 67.83
C ASP A 677 29.12 4.80 68.93
N PRO A 678 28.95 4.37 70.20
CA PRO A 678 28.60 5.27 71.30
C PRO A 678 29.70 6.27 71.69
N GLU A 679 30.95 6.11 71.21
CA GLU A 679 32.06 7.02 71.55
C GLU A 679 32.21 8.24 70.62
N ASN A 680 31.44 8.34 69.52
CA ASN A 680 31.52 9.47 68.59
C ASN A 680 30.15 10.12 68.28
N PRO A 681 29.69 11.10 69.08
CA PRO A 681 28.39 11.75 68.90
C PRO A 681 28.34 12.72 67.69
N THR A 682 29.41 12.84 66.90
CA THR A 682 29.48 13.81 65.77
C THR A 682 28.91 13.29 64.45
N MET A 683 28.54 12.00 64.37
CA MET A 683 27.92 11.40 63.20
C MET A 683 26.48 10.92 63.42
N ASP A 684 25.76 11.56 64.35
CA ASP A 684 24.29 11.63 64.27
C ASP A 684 23.89 12.48 63.07
N THR A 685 24.18 11.96 61.88
CA THR A 685 23.57 12.38 60.63
C THR A 685 22.07 12.32 60.85
N GLU A 686 21.43 13.48 60.82
CA GLU A 686 20.00 13.70 61.04
C GLU A 686 19.18 12.50 60.58
N LYS A 687 18.76 11.64 61.52
CA LYS A 687 17.95 10.44 61.24
C LYS A 687 16.50 10.80 60.91
N THR A 688 16.23 12.05 60.55
CA THR A 688 14.90 12.57 60.28
C THR A 688 14.63 12.50 58.78
N CYS A 689 13.52 11.86 58.40
CA CYS A 689 13.10 11.82 57.01
C CYS A 689 12.57 13.19 56.60
N SER A 690 13.23 13.88 55.66
CA SER A 690 12.79 15.22 55.22
C SER A 690 11.45 15.25 54.45
N ILE A 691 10.80 14.10 54.23
CA ILE A 691 9.54 13.98 53.48
C ILE A 691 8.35 13.96 54.45
N CYS A 692 8.40 13.13 55.50
CA CYS A 692 7.34 13.04 56.52
C CYS A 692 7.73 13.70 57.86
N MET A 693 8.98 14.15 58.00
CA MET A 693 9.55 14.76 59.22
C MET A 693 9.62 13.83 60.44
N GLU A 694 9.46 12.52 60.26
CA GLU A 694 9.58 11.51 61.32
C GLU A 694 10.98 10.87 61.33
N GLU A 695 11.39 10.32 62.47
CA GLU A 695 12.66 9.60 62.62
C GLU A 695 12.64 8.28 61.82
N VAL A 696 13.79 7.91 61.26
CA VAL A 696 14.01 6.72 60.46
C VAL A 696 14.73 5.67 61.31
N ASP A 697 14.04 4.58 61.60
CA ASP A 697 14.62 3.45 62.35
C ASP A 697 15.71 2.75 61.53
N THR A 698 16.97 2.94 61.92
CA THR A 698 18.14 2.27 61.33
C THR A 698 18.56 1.00 62.08
N ARG A 699 17.88 0.66 63.19
CA ARG A 699 18.20 -0.53 64.01
C ARG A 699 17.59 -1.79 63.39
N PRO A 700 18.38 -2.85 63.12
CA PRO A 700 17.80 -4.17 62.92
C PRO A 700 17.21 -4.63 64.25
N GLY A 701 15.88 -4.77 64.32
CA GLY A 701 15.20 -5.23 65.54
C GLY A 701 15.68 -6.63 65.98
N PRO A 702 15.76 -6.92 67.29
CA PRO A 702 16.24 -8.20 67.81
C PRO A 702 15.20 -9.33 67.78
N SER A 703 14.02 -9.17 67.16
CA SER A 703 13.00 -10.22 67.07
C SER A 703 12.92 -10.83 65.68
N GLY A 704 13.68 -11.91 65.48
CA GLY A 704 13.45 -12.84 64.40
C GLY A 704 12.17 -13.64 64.65
N GLU A 705 11.01 -13.04 64.38
CA GLU A 705 9.77 -13.78 64.17
C GLU A 705 9.29 -13.51 62.75
N VAL A 706 9.59 -14.47 61.87
CA VAL A 706 9.20 -14.50 60.47
C VAL A 706 7.71 -14.78 60.40
N LEU A 707 6.89 -13.75 60.54
CA LEU A 707 5.46 -13.79 60.23
C LEU A 707 5.21 -13.03 58.92
N LEU A 708 4.87 -13.80 57.89
CA LEU A 708 4.36 -13.36 56.58
C LEU A 708 5.32 -12.50 55.72
N GLY A 709 6.45 -13.09 55.29
CA GLY A 709 6.99 -12.86 53.95
C GLY A 709 7.59 -11.48 53.61
N MET A 710 7.80 -10.57 54.56
CA MET A 710 8.50 -9.30 54.32
C MET A 710 9.85 -9.25 55.04
N ASN A 711 10.92 -9.12 54.26
CA ASN A 711 12.28 -8.89 54.77
C ASN A 711 12.33 -7.58 55.59
N PRO A 712 12.83 -7.58 56.85
CA PRO A 712 12.99 -6.37 57.68
C PRO A 712 14.06 -5.37 57.15
N ARG A 713 14.65 -5.65 55.98
CA ARG A 713 15.68 -4.83 55.30
C ARG A 713 15.12 -3.61 54.54
N ARG A 714 13.81 -3.33 54.60
CA ARG A 714 13.12 -2.32 53.74
C ARG A 714 12.48 -1.15 54.50
N ALA A 715 12.95 -0.81 55.70
CA ALA A 715 12.40 0.32 56.47
C ALA A 715 13.01 1.67 56.07
N TYR A 716 14.32 1.71 55.82
CA TYR A 716 15.07 2.90 55.42
C TYR A 716 15.64 2.75 54.01
N ALA A 717 15.77 3.85 53.27
CA ALA A 717 16.43 3.93 51.99
C ALA A 717 17.49 5.02 52.01
N LEU A 718 18.73 4.66 51.67
CA LEU A 718 19.85 5.58 51.53
C LEU A 718 20.02 5.92 50.04
N ALA A 719 19.95 7.20 49.70
CA ALA A 719 20.19 7.65 48.33
C ALA A 719 21.70 7.66 47.99
N PRO A 720 22.11 7.61 46.70
CA PRO A 720 23.52 7.78 46.30
C PRO A 720 24.16 9.11 46.73
N CYS A 721 23.34 10.11 47.03
CA CYS A 721 23.77 11.37 47.63
C CYS A 721 23.94 11.31 49.16
N HIS A 722 23.85 10.13 49.76
CA HIS A 722 23.98 9.83 51.20
C HIS A 722 22.90 10.47 52.08
N HIS A 723 21.75 10.82 51.51
CA HIS A 723 20.58 11.23 52.28
C HIS A 723 19.70 10.03 52.64
N LEU A 724 19.21 10.01 53.88
CA LEU A 724 18.41 8.94 54.47
C LEU A 724 16.92 9.28 54.45
N PHE A 725 16.07 8.33 54.07
CA PHE A 725 14.61 8.48 54.05
C PHE A 725 13.92 7.17 54.45
N HIS A 726 12.62 7.20 54.81
CA HIS A 726 11.83 5.97 54.81
C HIS A 726 11.66 5.47 53.38
N THR A 727 11.76 4.16 53.18
CA THR A 727 11.63 3.55 51.84
C THR A 727 10.30 3.90 51.17
N LYS A 728 9.20 3.93 51.94
CA LYS A 728 7.87 4.31 51.47
C LYS A 728 7.82 5.77 51.00
N CYS A 729 8.37 6.69 51.80
CA CYS A 729 8.40 8.12 51.49
C CYS A 729 9.23 8.39 50.23
N LEU A 730 10.42 7.79 50.12
CA LEU A 730 11.27 7.94 48.94
C LEU A 730 10.64 7.31 47.69
N SER A 731 9.98 6.15 47.81
CA SER A 731 9.29 5.51 46.68
C SER A 731 8.13 6.36 46.14
N GLN A 732 7.35 6.98 47.03
CA GLN A 732 6.24 7.87 46.64
C GLN A 732 6.77 9.15 46.01
N TRP A 733 7.85 9.71 46.55
CA TRP A 733 8.51 10.88 45.97
C TRP A 733 9.07 10.59 44.58
N MET A 734 9.78 9.46 44.42
CA MET A 734 10.37 9.04 43.14
C MET A 734 9.31 8.67 42.08
N ALA A 735 8.10 8.30 42.50
CA ALA A 735 6.98 8.16 41.57
C ALA A 735 6.59 9.49 40.90
N ILE A 736 6.81 10.62 41.59
CA ILE A 736 6.54 11.98 41.11
C ILE A 736 7.78 12.60 40.45
N LYS A 737 8.94 12.57 41.11
CA LYS A 737 10.20 13.14 40.61
C LYS A 737 11.40 12.26 40.98
N THR A 738 12.22 11.89 40.00
CA THR A 738 13.46 11.10 40.20
C THR A 738 14.65 11.98 40.62
N ILE A 739 14.44 12.88 41.58
CA ILE A 739 15.47 13.73 42.18
C ILE A 739 15.39 13.65 43.70
N CYS A 740 16.53 13.78 44.38
CA CYS A 740 16.58 13.83 45.83
C CYS A 740 15.84 15.09 46.35
N PRO A 741 14.92 14.98 47.33
CA PRO A 741 14.20 16.15 47.87
C PRO A 741 15.11 17.14 48.59
N LEU A 742 16.24 16.68 49.14
CA LEU A 742 17.23 17.52 49.84
C LEU A 742 18.17 18.23 48.85
N CYS A 743 18.94 17.48 48.06
CA CYS A 743 19.99 18.06 47.19
C CYS A 743 19.64 18.18 45.71
N LYS A 744 18.44 17.77 45.28
CA LYS A 744 17.97 17.79 43.88
C LYS A 744 18.83 17.01 42.87
N ARG A 745 19.82 16.23 43.33
CA ARG A 745 20.59 15.31 42.48
C ARG A 745 19.68 14.20 41.93
N SER A 746 19.86 13.83 40.66
CA SER A 746 19.09 12.75 40.03
C SER A 746 19.35 11.42 40.71
N LEU A 747 18.29 10.67 40.98
CA LEU A 747 18.35 9.36 41.63
C LEU A 747 18.17 8.24 40.58
N PRO A 748 18.94 7.15 40.65
CA PRO A 748 18.66 5.94 39.88
C PRO A 748 17.30 5.35 40.28
N PRO A 749 16.61 4.56 39.43
CA PRO A 749 15.35 3.92 39.80
C PRO A 749 15.53 3.02 41.05
N LEU A 750 14.50 3.02 41.92
CA LEU A 750 14.42 2.24 43.17
C LEU A 750 14.15 0.75 42.89
#